data_AF-A0A6N7P3I6-F1
#
_entry.id   AF-A0A6N7P3I6-F1
#
_cell.length_a   1.000
_cell.length_b   1.000
_cell.length_c   1.000
_cell.angle_alpha   90.00
_cell.angle_beta   90.00
_cell.angle_gamma   90.00
#
_symmetry.space_group_name_H-M   'P 1'
#
loop_
_entity.id
_entity.type
_entity.pdbx_description
1 polymer ?
#
loop_
_entity_poly.entity_id
_entity_poly.type
_entity_poly.pdbx_seq_one_letter_code
_entity_poly.pdbx_strand_id
1 'polypeptide(L)'
;MQITFFCSLNPEPILQNPKQPKMKRVLLLPLFMLLCVTAFAQPTGYVPGTQVCWNFNGRDHGYFRAAGNGERHVLVFFTGLGQTNCGNYEEHSPQKMLRDSIPGLNWDGRTVRAPGDTIVWEVFTVQNNTYVTTTVYDINYFFTHIAPIDTADRTKFHIGGVSLGVGRMWEYLGNVWNETSPYHKIFSTTISESTTLQDHNFGSIVPASYGKRNWVWHARHDQLGDTRYQYGQSLYNALGGTSKHFTLLEDTLAGHNAYTWDSCLALTGTDTLTNRWLWMVAKADTVVPPIVCPDPGGGPAGYVPGTQVVWQYNGRSHGYFRAKRCEGDERHILISFIGDSVTDSTNYQSESPQKLLNDLGPNWNGRTVRAPGDTIAWEILSIPYNSGYWLPNYASDINYFFANIEAIDTTDHSRFHIVGVSGGVGRMWGYLINDQSHNSPYRNIFSTTISVATHWFSSYTPLADYSTGRRHWVWHGANDSSGTNPPAASTALFGVLNGEKKLTMQAGAGHNYVTVDSCFSLAGTDSSNNRWIWMVQPDTSGGSLLLGGEQLAYQKAFVEKKAFSLYPNPTSTYVTLNFEASPKVNYRVTVLDLNGRIVHIEPNVKGPLYKLDVSKLRSGLYILQLEGGGTKVQLKFIKQ
;
A
#
# COMPACT_ATOMS: atom_id res chain seq x y z
N MET A 1 23.31 -37.59 35.00
CA MET A 1 24.24 -38.60 34.46
C MET A 1 25.32 -37.85 33.69
N GLN A 2 26.45 -37.56 34.33
CA GLN A 2 27.55 -36.78 33.74
C GLN A 2 28.46 -37.72 32.96
N ILE A 3 28.53 -37.55 31.64
CA ILE A 3 29.57 -38.17 30.80
C ILE A 3 30.52 -37.06 30.42
N THR A 4 31.68 -37.02 31.10
CA THR A 4 32.75 -36.05 30.85
C THR A 4 33.78 -36.70 29.92
N PHE A 5 33.93 -36.20 28.69
CA PHE A 5 35.03 -36.60 27.80
C PHE A 5 36.18 -35.59 27.93
N PHE A 6 37.32 -36.04 28.45
CA PHE A 6 38.59 -35.31 28.39
C PHE A 6 39.31 -35.67 27.09
N CYS A 7 39.45 -34.71 26.17
CA CYS A 7 40.41 -34.79 25.07
C CYS A 7 41.53 -33.77 25.31
N SER A 8 42.65 -34.24 25.85
CA SER A 8 43.94 -33.53 25.86
C SER A 8 44.89 -34.28 24.93
N LEU A 9 45.36 -33.62 23.88
CA LEU A 9 46.47 -34.11 23.05
C LEU A 9 47.55 -33.03 22.99
N ASN A 10 48.61 -33.26 23.76
CA ASN A 10 49.89 -32.57 23.57
C ASN A 10 50.64 -33.22 22.39
N PRO A 11 51.24 -32.44 21.48
CA PRO A 11 52.09 -33.00 20.44
C PRO A 11 53.53 -33.12 20.95
N GLU A 12 54.07 -34.35 20.99
CA GLU A 12 55.52 -34.56 21.02
C GLU A 12 56.10 -34.56 19.59
N PRO A 13 57.35 -34.10 19.39
CA PRO A 13 57.98 -34.07 18.08
C PRO A 13 58.66 -35.43 17.78
N ILE A 14 58.27 -36.07 16.67
CA ILE A 14 58.90 -37.32 16.21
C ILE A 14 59.85 -37.04 15.03
N LEU A 15 61.11 -37.43 15.24
CA LEU A 15 62.20 -37.50 14.27
C LEU A 15 61.89 -38.46 13.11
N GLN A 16 62.24 -38.03 11.89
CA GLN A 16 62.06 -38.77 10.64
C GLN A 16 62.98 -39.99 10.53
N ASN A 17 62.43 -41.12 10.11
CA ASN A 17 63.19 -42.28 9.64
C ASN A 17 62.56 -42.81 8.32
N PRO A 18 63.31 -42.95 7.21
CA PRO A 18 62.74 -43.31 5.92
C PRO A 18 62.92 -44.81 5.68
N LYS A 19 61.80 -45.56 5.72
CA LYS A 19 61.49 -46.77 4.92
C LYS A 19 60.48 -47.65 5.68
N GLN A 20 59.20 -47.38 5.50
CA GLN A 20 58.14 -48.38 5.69
C GLN A 20 57.01 -48.19 4.67
N PRO A 21 56.35 -49.29 4.24
CA PRO A 21 55.33 -49.26 3.19
C PRO A 21 54.04 -48.59 3.69
N LYS A 22 53.50 -47.69 2.87
CA LYS A 22 52.29 -46.89 3.12
C LYS A 22 51.07 -47.76 3.38
N MET A 23 50.74 -48.04 4.64
CA MET A 23 49.38 -48.46 5.03
C MET A 23 48.41 -47.29 4.88
N LYS A 24 47.28 -47.54 4.22
CA LYS A 24 46.14 -46.62 4.06
C LYS A 24 45.54 -46.25 5.44
N ARG A 25 46.10 -45.24 6.10
CA ARG A 25 45.51 -44.57 7.28
C ARG A 25 44.86 -43.25 6.86
N VAL A 26 43.81 -43.28 6.03
CA VAL A 26 43.03 -42.06 5.73
C VAL A 26 41.58 -42.45 5.44
N LEU A 27 40.79 -42.73 6.48
CA LEU A 27 39.31 -42.77 6.37
C LEU A 27 38.55 -42.82 7.71
N LEU A 28 39.21 -42.75 8.86
CA LEU A 28 38.53 -42.72 10.18
C LEU A 28 38.31 -41.30 10.74
N LEU A 29 39.12 -40.32 10.32
CA LEU A 29 38.97 -38.93 10.78
C LEU A 29 37.70 -38.21 10.27
N PRO A 30 37.29 -38.33 9.00
CA PRO A 30 36.03 -37.72 8.56
C PRO A 30 34.81 -38.42 9.17
N LEU A 31 34.89 -39.72 9.49
CA LEU A 31 33.79 -40.45 10.14
C LEU A 31 33.60 -40.03 11.61
N PHE A 32 34.69 -39.75 12.33
CA PHE A 32 34.62 -39.22 13.70
C PHE A 32 34.16 -37.76 13.75
N MET A 33 34.53 -36.92 12.77
CA MET A 33 33.94 -35.57 12.66
C MET A 33 32.47 -35.59 12.24
N LEU A 34 32.04 -36.58 11.44
CA LEU A 34 30.62 -36.76 11.08
C LEU A 34 29.76 -37.29 12.25
N LEU A 35 30.39 -37.90 13.28
CA LEU A 35 29.71 -38.41 14.48
C LEU A 35 29.71 -37.39 15.65
N CYS A 36 30.45 -36.30 15.54
CA CYS A 36 30.29 -35.12 16.38
C CYS A 36 29.12 -34.24 15.91
N VAL A 37 28.03 -34.84 15.43
CA VAL A 37 26.73 -34.16 15.46
C VAL A 37 26.38 -34.06 16.93
N THR A 38 26.79 -32.97 17.57
CA THR A 38 26.29 -32.60 18.88
C THR A 38 24.78 -32.64 18.76
N ALA A 39 24.15 -33.64 19.38
CA ALA A 39 22.72 -33.72 19.46
C ALA A 39 22.28 -32.48 20.25
N PHE A 40 21.91 -31.42 19.53
CA PHE A 40 21.34 -30.23 20.15
C PHE A 40 20.10 -30.69 20.88
N ALA A 41 19.99 -30.31 22.15
CA ALA A 41 18.92 -30.77 23.02
C ALA A 41 17.62 -30.14 22.53
N GLN A 42 16.91 -30.83 21.64
CA GLN A 42 15.50 -30.57 21.42
C GLN A 42 14.73 -31.20 22.58
N PRO A 43 13.56 -30.65 22.95
CA PRO A 43 12.69 -31.30 23.91
C PRO A 43 12.44 -32.75 23.46
N THR A 44 12.46 -33.69 24.40
CA THR A 44 12.20 -35.09 24.09
C THR A 44 10.86 -35.24 23.38
N GLY A 45 10.85 -35.87 22.20
CA GLY A 45 9.64 -36.07 21.40
C GLY A 45 9.23 -34.88 20.53
N TYR A 46 10.09 -33.87 20.38
CA TYR A 46 9.82 -32.72 19.53
C TYR A 46 9.64 -33.09 18.05
N VAL A 47 8.53 -32.66 17.45
CA VAL A 47 8.28 -32.74 16.00
C VAL A 47 8.24 -31.31 15.42
N PRO A 48 9.05 -30.98 14.39
CA PRO A 48 9.00 -29.65 13.76
C PRO A 48 7.58 -29.25 13.34
N GLY A 49 7.22 -27.98 13.60
CA GLY A 49 5.87 -27.44 13.36
C GLY A 49 4.85 -27.78 14.46
N THR A 50 5.26 -28.50 15.51
CA THR A 50 4.45 -28.70 16.72
C THR A 50 4.98 -27.83 17.86
N GLN A 51 4.09 -27.45 18.76
CA GLN A 51 4.46 -26.88 20.05
C GLN A 51 4.65 -28.02 21.04
N VAL A 52 5.64 -27.89 21.91
CA VAL A 52 5.85 -28.81 23.03
C VAL A 52 6.15 -28.04 24.30
N CYS A 53 5.92 -28.71 25.42
CA CYS A 53 6.44 -28.28 26.69
C CYS A 53 7.91 -28.68 26.83
N TRP A 54 8.78 -27.72 27.15
CA TRP A 54 10.17 -27.96 27.46
C TRP A 54 10.43 -27.64 28.93
N ASN A 55 10.69 -28.67 29.73
CA ASN A 55 11.01 -28.50 31.15
C ASN A 55 12.54 -28.46 31.36
N PHE A 56 13.04 -27.35 31.89
CA PHE A 56 14.43 -27.21 32.34
C PHE A 56 14.51 -26.14 33.44
N ASN A 57 15.62 -26.14 34.20
CA ASN A 57 15.78 -25.29 35.39
C ASN A 57 14.61 -25.40 36.41
N GLY A 58 13.89 -26.54 36.40
CA GLY A 58 12.72 -26.77 37.25
C GLY A 58 11.47 -26.00 36.86
N ARG A 59 11.39 -25.49 35.62
CA ARG A 59 10.25 -24.73 35.10
C ARG A 59 9.82 -25.21 33.73
N ASP A 60 8.56 -24.98 33.43
CA ASP A 60 7.94 -25.28 32.16
C ASP A 60 8.11 -24.11 31.20
N HIS A 61 8.44 -24.41 29.94
CA HIS A 61 8.55 -23.43 28.87
C HIS A 61 7.82 -23.91 27.62
N GLY A 62 7.24 -22.98 26.86
CA GLY A 62 6.73 -23.29 25.53
C GLY A 62 7.87 -23.30 24.52
N TYR A 63 7.94 -24.33 23.68
CA TYR A 63 8.91 -24.39 22.58
C TYR A 63 8.22 -24.75 21.27
N PHE A 64 8.56 -24.03 20.20
CA PHE A 64 8.11 -24.28 18.85
C PHE A 64 9.23 -23.97 17.85
N ARG A 65 9.35 -24.76 16.80
CA ARG A 65 10.27 -24.55 15.69
C ARG A 65 9.64 -25.03 14.38
N ALA A 66 9.55 -24.14 13.40
CA ALA A 66 9.02 -24.46 12.08
C ALA A 66 9.84 -25.54 11.37
N ALA A 67 9.17 -26.35 10.54
CA ALA A 67 9.83 -27.24 9.61
C ALA A 67 10.29 -26.49 8.34
N GLY A 68 11.26 -27.06 7.63
CA GLY A 68 11.65 -26.61 6.29
C GLY A 68 12.92 -25.77 6.23
N ASN A 69 13.22 -25.30 5.02
CA ASN A 69 14.38 -24.49 4.70
C ASN A 69 13.96 -23.02 4.59
N GLY A 70 14.71 -22.14 5.24
CA GLY A 70 14.44 -20.70 5.24
C GLY A 70 15.44 -19.95 6.11
N GLU A 71 15.35 -18.62 6.10
CA GLU A 71 16.08 -17.78 7.03
C GLU A 71 15.50 -18.00 8.44
N ARG A 72 16.32 -18.47 9.39
CA ARG A 72 15.86 -18.78 10.75
C ARG A 72 15.79 -17.52 11.61
N HIS A 73 14.62 -17.27 12.18
CA HIS A 73 14.38 -16.18 13.13
C HIS A 73 13.92 -16.74 14.47
N VAL A 74 14.32 -16.08 15.56
CA VAL A 74 14.02 -16.48 16.93
C VAL A 74 13.15 -15.43 17.60
N LEU A 75 12.02 -15.85 18.17
CA LEU A 75 11.15 -15.02 19.00
C LEU A 75 11.19 -15.53 20.46
N VAL A 76 11.63 -14.69 21.39
CA VAL A 76 11.49 -14.94 22.83
C VAL A 76 10.27 -14.18 23.33
N PHE A 77 9.29 -14.87 23.92
CA PHE A 77 8.01 -14.27 24.29
C PHE A 77 7.70 -14.45 25.78
N PHE A 78 7.41 -13.36 26.47
CA PHE A 78 7.12 -13.32 27.90
C PHE A 78 5.60 -13.34 28.13
N THR A 79 5.10 -14.35 28.83
CA THR A 79 3.66 -14.46 29.13
C THR A 79 3.23 -13.48 30.22
N GLY A 80 1.92 -13.30 30.39
CA GLY A 80 1.31 -12.49 31.45
C GLY A 80 1.17 -13.18 32.81
N LEU A 81 0.35 -12.62 33.69
CA LEU A 81 0.05 -13.22 34.99
C LEU A 81 -0.84 -14.47 34.84
N GLY A 82 -0.54 -15.53 35.60
CA GLY A 82 -1.36 -16.75 35.65
C GLY A 82 -0.94 -17.86 34.68
N GLN A 83 -0.05 -17.57 33.74
CA GLN A 83 0.56 -18.58 32.88
C GLN A 83 1.82 -19.13 33.56
N THR A 84 1.65 -20.19 34.35
CA THR A 84 2.71 -20.75 35.21
C THR A 84 3.23 -22.12 34.79
N ASN A 85 2.62 -22.74 33.80
CA ASN A 85 2.99 -24.06 33.28
C ASN A 85 2.50 -24.23 31.84
N CYS A 86 2.92 -25.30 31.19
CA CYS A 86 2.57 -25.55 29.79
C CYS A 86 1.07 -25.75 29.53
N GLY A 87 0.32 -26.29 30.50
CA GLY A 87 -1.14 -26.40 30.37
C GLY A 87 -1.83 -25.04 30.28
N ASN A 88 -1.24 -24.00 30.88
CA ASN A 88 -1.80 -22.64 30.87
C ASN A 88 -1.13 -21.71 29.83
N TYR A 89 0.07 -22.04 29.34
CA TYR A 89 0.68 -21.30 28.22
C TYR A 89 -0.17 -21.39 26.98
N GLU A 90 -0.85 -22.53 26.79
CA GLU A 90 -1.64 -22.77 25.61
C GLU A 90 -2.61 -21.61 25.37
N GLU A 91 -3.38 -21.13 26.33
CA GLU A 91 -4.40 -20.09 26.06
C GLU A 91 -3.85 -18.73 25.59
N HIS A 92 -2.61 -18.37 25.95
CA HIS A 92 -2.11 -16.99 25.81
C HIS A 92 -0.67 -16.88 25.29
N SER A 93 -0.17 -17.94 24.65
CA SER A 93 1.13 -17.93 24.00
C SER A 93 1.00 -17.72 22.48
N PRO A 94 1.99 -17.10 21.82
CA PRO A 94 1.98 -16.90 20.37
C PRO A 94 1.65 -18.18 19.61
N GLN A 95 2.16 -19.31 20.07
CA GLN A 95 2.03 -20.60 19.40
C GLN A 95 0.59 -21.10 19.25
N LYS A 96 -0.32 -20.77 20.18
CA LYS A 96 -1.75 -21.12 20.06
C LYS A 96 -2.58 -20.06 19.36
N MET A 97 -2.27 -18.77 19.58
CA MET A 97 -2.93 -17.68 18.83
C MET A 97 -2.80 -17.91 17.31
N LEU A 98 -1.67 -18.48 16.89
CA LEU A 98 -1.39 -18.83 15.50
C LEU A 98 -2.02 -20.15 15.02
N ARG A 99 -2.65 -20.92 15.91
CA ARG A 99 -3.34 -22.18 15.59
C ARG A 99 -4.86 -22.10 15.69
N ASP A 100 -5.42 -21.30 16.60
CA ASP A 100 -6.81 -21.47 17.04
C ASP A 100 -7.59 -20.16 17.24
N SER A 101 -8.15 -19.61 16.15
CA SER A 101 -9.37 -18.77 16.23
C SER A 101 -10.14 -18.72 14.91
N ILE A 102 -9.47 -18.93 13.76
CA ILE A 102 -10.10 -19.04 12.43
C ILE A 102 -9.92 -20.47 11.90
N PRO A 103 -10.99 -21.24 11.67
CA PRO A 103 -10.90 -22.56 11.06
C PRO A 103 -10.13 -22.51 9.72
N GLY A 104 -8.99 -23.21 9.64
CA GLY A 104 -8.25 -23.43 8.38
C GLY A 104 -6.89 -22.72 8.25
N LEU A 105 -6.48 -21.87 9.18
CA LEU A 105 -5.15 -21.24 9.17
C LEU A 105 -4.25 -21.86 10.25
N ASN A 106 -3.86 -23.12 10.04
CA ASN A 106 -2.80 -23.74 10.84
C ASN A 106 -1.47 -23.09 10.46
N TRP A 107 -1.03 -22.08 11.22
CA TRP A 107 0.30 -21.53 11.01
C TRP A 107 1.36 -22.63 11.19
N ASP A 108 2.18 -22.82 10.16
CA ASP A 108 3.23 -23.83 10.14
C ASP A 108 4.59 -23.30 10.61
N GLY A 109 4.61 -22.06 11.12
CA GLY A 109 5.82 -21.40 11.55
C GLY A 109 6.60 -20.71 10.43
N ARG A 110 6.00 -20.52 9.25
CA ARG A 110 6.66 -19.86 8.11
C ARG A 110 6.07 -18.48 7.84
N THR A 111 6.91 -17.57 7.38
CA THR A 111 6.51 -16.24 6.87
C THR A 111 7.22 -15.98 5.56
N VAL A 112 6.46 -15.70 4.50
CA VAL A 112 7.03 -15.40 3.18
C VAL A 112 7.19 -13.89 3.05
N ARG A 113 8.43 -13.39 3.14
CA ARG A 113 8.75 -11.96 2.98
C ARG A 113 8.62 -11.52 1.51
N ALA A 114 8.99 -12.42 0.60
CA ALA A 114 8.85 -12.29 -0.85
C ALA A 114 8.93 -13.70 -1.48
N PRO A 115 8.54 -13.91 -2.75
CA PRO A 115 8.72 -15.20 -3.42
C PRO A 115 10.17 -15.70 -3.33
N GLY A 116 10.36 -16.91 -2.81
CA GLY A 116 11.69 -17.50 -2.56
C GLY A 116 12.39 -17.03 -1.27
N ASP A 117 11.81 -16.09 -0.54
CA ASP A 117 12.34 -15.53 0.70
C ASP A 117 11.42 -15.91 1.87
N THR A 118 11.68 -17.10 2.42
CA THR A 118 10.89 -17.69 3.51
C THR A 118 11.65 -17.63 4.82
N ILE A 119 10.99 -17.07 5.82
CA ILE A 119 11.41 -17.11 7.22
C ILE A 119 10.87 -18.38 7.88
N VAL A 120 11.71 -19.05 8.64
CA VAL A 120 11.33 -20.16 9.54
C VAL A 120 11.49 -19.74 10.99
N TRP A 121 10.42 -19.81 11.75
CA TRP A 121 10.38 -19.30 13.12
C TRP A 121 10.75 -20.36 14.15
N GLU A 122 11.48 -19.93 15.17
CA GLU A 122 11.70 -20.66 16.41
C GLU A 122 11.26 -19.79 17.58
N VAL A 123 10.25 -20.24 18.32
CA VAL A 123 9.58 -19.46 19.35
C VAL A 123 9.81 -20.11 20.71
N PHE A 124 10.34 -19.32 21.64
CA PHE A 124 10.57 -19.69 23.03
C PHE A 124 9.68 -18.86 23.95
N THR A 125 8.77 -19.52 24.65
CA THR A 125 7.83 -18.86 25.57
C THR A 125 8.33 -18.99 26.99
N VAL A 126 8.58 -17.85 27.61
CA VAL A 126 9.08 -17.72 28.98
C VAL A 126 7.92 -17.43 29.91
N GLN A 127 7.85 -18.21 30.98
CA GLN A 127 6.93 -17.98 32.08
C GLN A 127 7.09 -16.56 32.65
N ASN A 128 5.97 -15.95 33.04
CA ASN A 128 6.06 -14.80 33.93
C ASN A 128 6.51 -15.26 35.31
N ASN A 129 7.76 -14.96 35.66
CA ASN A 129 8.29 -15.21 36.99
C ASN A 129 8.47 -13.89 37.74
N THR A 130 8.38 -13.93 39.07
CA THR A 130 8.53 -12.76 39.93
C THR A 130 9.94 -12.15 39.86
N TYR A 131 10.95 -12.94 39.49
CA TYR A 131 12.35 -12.52 39.47
C TYR A 131 12.98 -12.67 38.09
N VAL A 132 13.47 -11.56 37.51
CA VAL A 132 14.13 -11.58 36.19
C VAL A 132 15.36 -12.50 36.16
N THR A 133 16.00 -12.71 37.31
CA THR A 133 17.19 -13.56 37.45
C THR A 133 16.92 -14.98 36.96
N THR A 134 15.73 -15.51 37.26
CA THR A 134 15.27 -16.81 36.79
C THR A 134 15.06 -16.83 35.28
N THR A 135 14.49 -15.77 34.72
CA THR A 135 14.32 -15.58 33.27
C THR A 135 15.67 -15.53 32.55
N VAL A 136 16.67 -14.87 33.14
CA VAL A 136 18.03 -14.81 32.59
C VAL A 136 18.64 -16.22 32.47
N TYR A 137 18.51 -17.06 33.49
CA TYR A 137 18.98 -18.45 33.42
C TYR A 137 18.25 -19.25 32.36
N ASP A 138 16.94 -19.02 32.19
CA ASP A 138 16.15 -19.77 31.21
C ASP A 138 16.50 -19.38 29.76
N ILE A 139 16.66 -18.09 29.49
CA ILE A 139 17.08 -17.59 28.18
C ILE A 139 18.52 -18.03 27.87
N ASN A 140 19.42 -17.98 28.85
CA ASN A 140 20.79 -18.45 28.66
C ASN A 140 20.83 -19.96 28.37
N TYR A 141 20.03 -20.75 29.10
CA TYR A 141 19.89 -22.19 28.83
C TYR A 141 19.35 -22.43 27.43
N PHE A 142 18.27 -21.74 27.04
CA PHE A 142 17.68 -21.85 25.71
C PHE A 142 18.72 -21.63 24.60
N PHE A 143 19.42 -20.49 24.58
CA PHE A 143 20.38 -20.18 23.52
C PHE A 143 21.61 -21.10 23.48
N THR A 144 21.97 -21.73 24.60
CA THR A 144 23.09 -22.69 24.65
C THR A 144 22.68 -24.11 24.23
N HIS A 145 21.39 -24.41 24.16
CA HIS A 145 20.87 -25.76 23.88
C HIS A 145 20.15 -25.91 22.53
N ILE A 146 19.77 -24.80 21.89
CA ILE A 146 19.27 -24.82 20.51
C ILE A 146 20.39 -24.93 19.48
N ALA A 147 20.03 -25.27 18.24
CA ALA A 147 20.98 -25.26 17.14
C ALA A 147 21.67 -23.88 17.01
N PRO A 148 22.97 -23.81 16.66
CA PRO A 148 23.70 -22.56 16.59
C PRO A 148 23.03 -21.57 15.65
N ILE A 149 23.00 -20.32 16.07
CA ILE A 149 22.54 -19.19 15.27
C ILE A 149 23.52 -18.04 15.49
N ASP A 150 23.84 -17.31 14.43
CA ASP A 150 24.76 -16.18 14.53
C ASP A 150 24.13 -15.05 15.33
N THR A 151 24.50 -14.93 16.60
CA THR A 151 24.00 -13.89 17.50
C THR A 151 24.54 -12.50 17.17
N ALA A 152 25.53 -12.38 16.26
CA ALA A 152 25.96 -11.08 15.76
C ALA A 152 24.92 -10.46 14.81
N ASP A 153 24.15 -11.30 14.10
CA ASP A 153 23.05 -10.86 13.24
C ASP A 153 21.78 -10.62 14.06
N ARG A 154 21.72 -9.44 14.68
CA ARG A 154 20.61 -9.02 15.54
C ARG A 154 19.26 -9.00 14.83
N THR A 155 19.24 -8.93 13.50
CA THR A 155 17.99 -8.85 12.72
C THR A 155 17.14 -10.12 12.79
N LYS A 156 17.74 -11.23 13.26
CA LYS A 156 17.09 -12.54 13.43
C LYS A 156 16.50 -12.78 14.81
N PHE A 157 16.64 -11.84 15.74
CA PHE A 157 16.19 -12.01 17.11
C PHE A 157 15.14 -10.97 17.47
N HIS A 158 14.01 -11.48 17.93
CA HIS A 158 12.81 -10.74 18.28
C HIS A 158 12.43 -11.09 19.71
N ILE A 159 11.88 -10.11 20.42
CA ILE A 159 11.41 -10.31 21.79
C ILE A 159 10.03 -9.68 21.94
N GLY A 160 9.13 -10.37 22.62
CA GLY A 160 7.77 -9.91 22.85
C GLY A 160 7.33 -10.17 24.28
N GLY A 161 6.29 -9.48 24.71
CA GLY A 161 5.65 -9.77 25.98
C GLY A 161 4.20 -9.33 25.98
N VAL A 162 3.40 -9.97 26.84
CA VAL A 162 1.99 -9.65 27.04
C VAL A 162 1.70 -9.38 28.52
N SER A 163 0.88 -8.37 28.81
CA SER A 163 0.50 -8.00 30.18
C SER A 163 1.75 -7.79 31.05
N LEU A 164 1.81 -8.34 32.28
CA LEU A 164 3.01 -8.27 33.15
C LEU A 164 4.29 -8.81 32.50
N GLY A 165 4.18 -9.66 31.46
CA GLY A 165 5.33 -10.12 30.68
C GLY A 165 6.07 -8.99 29.96
N VAL A 166 5.38 -7.89 29.63
CA VAL A 166 5.99 -6.69 29.04
C VAL A 166 7.00 -6.08 30.00
N GLY A 167 6.64 -5.89 31.26
CA GLY A 167 7.56 -5.39 32.29
C GLY A 167 8.79 -6.27 32.43
N ARG A 168 8.61 -7.59 32.49
CA ARG A 168 9.73 -8.56 32.59
C ARG A 168 10.64 -8.56 31.37
N MET A 169 10.05 -8.44 30.17
CA MET A 169 10.81 -8.28 28.94
C MET A 169 11.71 -7.05 29.02
N TRP A 170 11.16 -5.89 29.43
CA TRP A 170 11.93 -4.66 29.52
C TRP A 170 12.96 -4.67 30.65
N GLU A 171 12.68 -5.29 31.80
CA GLU A 171 13.66 -5.52 32.86
C GLU A 171 14.85 -6.36 32.38
N TYR A 172 14.58 -7.40 31.59
CA TYR A 172 15.61 -8.24 30.98
C TYR A 172 16.45 -7.46 29.96
N LEU A 173 15.82 -6.73 29.04
CA LEU A 173 16.52 -5.93 28.03
C LEU A 173 17.33 -4.79 28.65
N GLY A 174 16.79 -4.15 29.69
CA GLY A 174 17.42 -3.04 30.42
C GLY A 174 18.46 -3.49 31.44
N ASN A 175 18.60 -4.80 31.67
CA ASN A 175 19.48 -5.38 32.68
C ASN A 175 19.29 -4.73 34.07
N VAL A 176 18.05 -4.57 34.51
CA VAL A 176 17.70 -3.79 35.73
C VAL A 176 18.31 -4.38 37.00
N TRP A 177 18.62 -5.68 37.00
CA TRP A 177 19.11 -6.41 38.17
C TRP A 177 20.60 -6.76 38.11
N ASN A 178 21.35 -6.15 37.17
CA ASN A 178 22.79 -6.40 36.95
C ASN A 178 23.13 -7.88 36.67
N GLU A 179 22.20 -8.61 36.08
CA GLU A 179 22.40 -10.01 35.69
C GLU A 179 23.05 -10.12 34.31
N THR A 180 24.14 -10.86 34.22
CA THR A 180 24.93 -10.96 32.99
C THR A 180 24.36 -12.02 32.03
N SER A 181 23.28 -11.67 31.31
CA SER A 181 22.92 -12.41 30.10
C SER A 181 23.71 -11.87 28.90
N PRO A 182 24.50 -12.68 28.17
CA PRO A 182 25.15 -12.23 26.94
C PRO A 182 24.14 -11.95 25.82
N TYR A 183 22.88 -12.40 25.99
CA TYR A 183 21.85 -12.35 24.95
C TYR A 183 20.93 -11.13 25.03
N HIS A 184 20.87 -10.37 26.13
CA HIS A 184 19.88 -9.28 26.25
C HIS A 184 20.04 -8.15 25.21
N LYS A 185 21.21 -8.03 24.55
CA LYS A 185 21.47 -7.01 23.50
C LYS A 185 21.22 -7.49 22.07
N ILE A 186 20.91 -8.76 21.84
CA ILE A 186 20.87 -9.31 20.48
C ILE A 186 19.56 -9.01 19.75
N PHE A 187 18.51 -8.61 20.48
CA PHE A 187 17.18 -8.38 19.90
C PHE A 187 17.12 -7.08 19.09
N SER A 188 16.59 -7.16 17.87
CA SER A 188 16.38 -6.01 16.97
C SER A 188 14.96 -5.45 17.00
N THR A 189 13.98 -6.24 17.44
CA THR A 189 12.59 -5.80 17.53
C THR A 189 11.97 -6.15 18.87
N THR A 190 11.04 -5.31 19.34
CA THR A 190 10.24 -5.53 20.54
C THR A 190 8.75 -5.45 20.21
N ILE A 191 7.95 -6.32 20.84
CA ILE A 191 6.48 -6.27 20.81
C ILE A 191 5.98 -6.20 22.25
N SER A 192 5.14 -5.21 22.56
CA SER A 192 4.56 -5.02 23.89
C SER A 192 3.03 -5.03 23.78
N GLU A 193 2.40 -6.07 24.31
CA GLU A 193 0.94 -6.28 24.24
C GLU A 193 0.28 -6.02 25.59
N SER A 194 -0.77 -5.19 25.62
CA SER A 194 -1.56 -4.91 26.82
C SER A 194 -0.72 -4.55 28.06
N THR A 195 0.21 -3.60 27.91
CA THR A 195 1.19 -3.19 28.93
C THR A 195 0.56 -2.81 30.27
N THR A 196 1.29 -2.92 31.37
CA THR A 196 0.80 -2.64 32.73
C THR A 196 1.37 -1.38 33.38
N LEU A 197 0.74 -0.92 34.46
CA LEU A 197 1.26 0.15 35.33
C LEU A 197 2.63 -0.20 35.94
N GLN A 198 2.92 -1.49 36.16
CA GLN A 198 4.19 -1.93 36.75
C GLN A 198 5.37 -1.75 35.77
N ASP A 199 5.09 -1.52 34.49
CA ASP A 199 6.09 -1.37 33.44
C ASP A 199 6.72 0.06 33.45
N HIS A 200 6.35 0.94 34.38
CA HIS A 200 6.77 2.35 34.42
C HIS A 200 8.17 2.64 34.98
N ASN A 201 9.03 1.64 35.14
CA ASN A 201 10.44 1.93 35.43
C ASN A 201 11.19 2.40 34.16
N PHE A 202 10.74 3.53 33.61
CA PHE A 202 11.15 4.09 32.33
C PHE A 202 12.66 4.35 32.22
N GLY A 203 13.36 4.51 33.35
CA GLY A 203 14.81 4.72 33.39
C GLY A 203 15.60 3.61 32.67
N SER A 204 15.07 2.38 32.65
CA SER A 204 15.70 1.24 31.97
C SER A 204 15.20 1.01 30.54
N ILE A 205 13.97 1.44 30.24
CA ILE A 205 13.30 1.21 28.94
C ILE A 205 13.93 2.06 27.84
N VAL A 206 14.16 3.36 28.08
CA VAL A 206 14.67 4.25 27.04
C VAL A 206 16.01 3.76 26.50
N PRO A 207 17.03 3.49 27.34
CA PRO A 207 18.31 2.96 26.85
C PRO A 207 18.18 1.61 26.14
N ALA A 208 17.33 0.71 26.67
CA ALA A 208 17.13 -0.62 26.12
C ALA A 208 16.46 -0.60 24.74
N SER A 209 15.60 0.39 24.48
CA SER A 209 14.84 0.51 23.23
C SER A 209 15.61 1.11 22.05
N TYR A 210 16.77 1.77 22.29
CA TYR A 210 17.54 2.40 21.21
C TYR A 210 18.07 1.39 20.20
N GLY A 211 17.99 1.76 18.92
CA GLY A 211 18.42 0.92 17.81
C GLY A 211 17.54 -0.31 17.59
N LYS A 212 16.38 -0.40 18.25
CA LYS A 212 15.36 -1.43 18.02
C LYS A 212 14.16 -0.85 17.29
N ARG A 213 13.42 -1.72 16.61
CA ARG A 213 12.06 -1.42 16.17
C ARG A 213 11.10 -1.82 17.28
N ASN A 214 10.20 -0.93 17.67
CA ASN A 214 9.33 -1.19 18.82
C ASN A 214 7.86 -1.11 18.40
N TRP A 215 7.06 -2.12 18.74
CA TRP A 215 5.63 -2.07 18.53
C TRP A 215 4.90 -2.23 19.86
N VAL A 216 4.06 -1.25 20.19
CA VAL A 216 3.15 -1.34 21.33
C VAL A 216 1.72 -1.56 20.82
N TRP A 217 1.06 -2.59 21.31
CA TRP A 217 -0.26 -3.02 20.87
C TRP A 217 -1.22 -3.09 22.05
N HIS A 218 -2.34 -2.39 21.95
CA HIS A 218 -3.29 -2.27 23.06
C HIS A 218 -4.72 -2.19 22.56
N ALA A 219 -5.69 -2.65 23.35
CA ALA A 219 -7.10 -2.42 23.09
C ALA A 219 -7.63 -1.18 23.81
N ARG A 220 -8.48 -0.39 23.15
CA ARG A 220 -9.11 0.78 23.76
C ARG A 220 -10.00 0.42 24.93
N HIS A 221 -10.68 -0.73 24.88
CA HIS A 221 -11.57 -1.19 25.95
C HIS A 221 -10.86 -2.08 26.97
N ASP A 222 -9.53 -2.16 26.93
CA ASP A 222 -8.76 -2.67 28.07
C ASP A 222 -8.87 -1.67 29.23
N GLN A 223 -9.86 -1.89 30.09
CA GLN A 223 -10.16 -1.06 31.26
C GLN A 223 -9.80 -1.75 32.59
N LEU A 224 -9.17 -2.94 32.55
CA LEU A 224 -8.70 -3.59 33.77
C LEU A 224 -7.64 -2.70 34.42
N GLY A 225 -7.77 -2.54 35.75
CA GLY A 225 -7.14 -1.44 36.50
C GLY A 225 -5.67 -1.20 36.17
N ASP A 226 -4.87 -2.27 36.12
CA ASP A 226 -3.43 -2.21 35.91
C ASP A 226 -3.00 -2.30 34.44
N THR A 227 -3.91 -2.46 33.47
CA THR A 227 -3.58 -2.72 32.05
C THR A 227 -4.26 -1.74 31.09
N ARG A 228 -4.63 -0.55 31.57
CA ARG A 228 -5.33 0.43 30.73
C ARG A 228 -4.49 0.87 29.52
N TYR A 229 -5.14 1.18 28.40
CA TYR A 229 -4.43 1.56 27.16
C TYR A 229 -3.51 2.79 27.31
N GLN A 230 -3.78 3.66 28.30
CA GLN A 230 -2.90 4.80 28.60
C GLN A 230 -1.51 4.35 29.05
N TYR A 231 -1.37 3.17 29.65
CA TYR A 231 -0.07 2.59 29.98
C TYR A 231 0.69 2.20 28.70
N GLY A 232 -0.01 1.63 27.71
CA GLY A 232 0.59 1.32 26.41
C GLY A 232 1.04 2.58 25.68
N GLN A 233 0.20 3.61 25.71
CA GLN A 233 0.54 4.92 25.16
C GLN A 233 1.74 5.55 25.90
N SER A 234 1.82 5.41 27.22
CA SER A 234 2.95 5.92 28.02
C SER A 234 4.25 5.19 27.70
N LEU A 235 4.19 3.85 27.56
CA LEU A 235 5.32 3.05 27.09
C LEU A 235 5.76 3.53 25.71
N TYR A 236 4.84 3.62 24.74
CA TYR A 236 5.13 4.10 23.39
C TYR A 236 5.83 5.47 23.40
N ASN A 237 5.37 6.39 24.23
CA ASN A 237 5.98 7.71 24.36
C ASN A 237 7.39 7.64 24.94
N ALA A 238 7.64 6.76 25.91
CA ALA A 238 8.94 6.59 26.54
C ALA A 238 9.96 5.84 25.66
N LEU A 239 9.51 4.97 24.74
CA LEU A 239 10.41 4.24 23.85
C LEU A 239 11.27 5.19 23.01
N GLY A 240 12.58 4.97 23.05
CA GLY A 240 13.57 5.63 22.23
C GLY A 240 13.60 5.10 20.80
N GLY A 241 14.38 5.76 19.95
CA GLY A 241 14.50 5.44 18.52
C GLY A 241 13.37 6.02 17.65
N THR A 242 13.59 5.99 16.34
CA THR A 242 12.65 6.54 15.34
C THR A 242 11.69 5.49 14.78
N SER A 243 12.00 4.21 14.92
CA SER A 243 11.16 3.11 14.43
C SER A 243 10.30 2.58 15.57
N LYS A 244 9.14 3.21 15.79
CA LYS A 244 8.13 2.73 16.73
C LYS A 244 6.72 2.85 16.19
N HIS A 245 5.87 1.90 16.57
CA HIS A 245 4.46 1.85 16.22
C HIS A 245 3.60 1.71 17.48
N PHE A 246 2.43 2.35 17.46
CA PHE A 246 1.39 2.16 18.46
C PHE A 246 0.12 1.74 17.74
N THR A 247 -0.38 0.55 18.05
CA THR A 247 -1.70 0.10 17.60
C THR A 247 -2.66 0.17 18.76
N LEU A 248 -3.77 0.87 18.54
CA LEU A 248 -4.90 0.91 19.45
C LEU A 248 -6.10 0.25 18.76
N LEU A 249 -6.52 -0.91 19.25
CA LEU A 249 -7.71 -1.59 18.72
C LEU A 249 -8.96 -0.89 19.22
N GLU A 250 -9.80 -0.47 18.28
CA GLU A 250 -11.06 0.20 18.55
C GLU A 250 -12.24 -0.77 18.76
N ASP A 251 -12.05 -2.04 18.42
CA ASP A 251 -13.07 -3.08 18.48
C ASP A 251 -13.58 -3.30 19.92
N THR A 252 -14.90 -3.27 20.09
CA THR A 252 -15.58 -3.50 21.39
C THR A 252 -15.34 -4.87 22.01
N LEU A 253 -14.94 -5.87 21.22
CA LEU A 253 -14.54 -7.19 21.70
C LEU A 253 -13.09 -7.21 22.23
N ALA A 254 -12.28 -6.24 21.82
CA ALA A 254 -10.90 -6.11 22.25
C ALA A 254 -10.83 -5.50 23.65
N GLY A 255 -10.27 -6.26 24.58
CA GLY A 255 -10.03 -5.84 25.97
C GLY A 255 -8.70 -6.39 26.49
N HIS A 256 -8.61 -6.70 27.78
CA HIS A 256 -7.48 -7.46 28.32
C HIS A 256 -7.68 -8.96 28.12
N ASN A 257 -7.68 -9.42 26.87
CA ASN A 257 -8.10 -10.77 26.53
C ASN A 257 -7.36 -11.33 25.31
N ALA A 258 -7.59 -12.62 25.04
CA ALA A 258 -7.01 -13.32 23.91
C ALA A 258 -7.34 -12.70 22.55
N TYR A 259 -8.48 -12.00 22.40
CA TYR A 259 -8.82 -11.32 21.14
C TYR A 259 -7.83 -10.22 20.79
N THR A 260 -7.46 -9.39 21.77
CA THR A 260 -6.46 -8.33 21.60
C THR A 260 -5.11 -8.91 21.20
N TRP A 261 -4.68 -9.97 21.89
CA TRP A 261 -3.38 -10.60 21.68
C TRP A 261 -3.33 -11.36 20.35
N ASP A 262 -4.40 -12.07 20.01
CA ASP A 262 -4.57 -12.74 18.71
C ASP A 262 -4.50 -11.74 17.56
N SER A 263 -5.17 -10.59 17.67
CA SER A 263 -5.08 -9.55 16.64
C SER A 263 -3.64 -9.02 16.44
N CYS A 264 -2.83 -8.97 17.51
CA CYS A 264 -1.44 -8.56 17.42
C CYS A 264 -0.62 -9.58 16.62
N LEU A 265 -0.84 -10.86 16.89
CA LEU A 265 -0.08 -11.95 16.26
C LEU A 265 -0.78 -12.54 15.03
N ALA A 266 -1.91 -11.98 14.60
CA ALA A 266 -2.65 -12.44 13.44
C ALA A 266 -1.78 -12.44 12.18
N LEU A 267 -1.94 -13.49 11.38
CA LEU A 267 -1.31 -13.63 10.06
C LEU A 267 -2.02 -12.80 8.97
N THR A 268 -3.12 -12.14 9.32
CA THR A 268 -3.86 -11.29 8.41
C THR A 268 -3.01 -10.09 8.00
N GLY A 269 -3.13 -9.68 6.73
CA GLY A 269 -2.36 -8.57 6.18
C GLY A 269 -1.17 -9.03 5.33
N THR A 270 -0.88 -8.28 4.28
CA THR A 270 0.16 -8.58 3.29
C THR A 270 1.35 -7.63 3.37
N ASP A 271 1.38 -6.72 4.36
CA ASP A 271 2.41 -5.70 4.51
C ASP A 271 2.90 -5.57 5.96
N THR A 272 3.94 -4.76 6.15
CA THR A 272 4.58 -4.52 7.45
C THR A 272 3.77 -3.61 8.38
N LEU A 273 2.67 -3.02 7.92
CA LEU A 273 1.77 -2.20 8.74
C LEU A 273 0.65 -3.05 9.35
N THR A 274 0.25 -4.09 8.65
CA THR A 274 -0.91 -4.93 8.97
C THR A 274 -0.55 -6.34 9.40
N ASN A 275 0.71 -6.78 9.21
CA ASN A 275 1.20 -8.09 9.62
C ASN A 275 2.51 -7.98 10.42
N ARG A 276 2.46 -8.36 11.71
CA ARG A 276 3.58 -8.24 12.65
C ARG A 276 4.74 -9.19 12.32
N TRP A 277 4.43 -10.36 11.77
CA TRP A 277 5.45 -11.32 11.34
C TRP A 277 6.27 -10.74 10.19
N LEU A 278 5.61 -10.11 9.21
CA LEU A 278 6.30 -9.40 8.13
C LEU A 278 7.09 -8.20 8.65
N TRP A 279 6.53 -7.44 9.59
CA TRP A 279 7.24 -6.30 10.19
C TRP A 279 8.51 -6.70 10.95
N MET A 280 8.46 -7.78 11.75
CA MET A 280 9.61 -8.27 12.51
C MET A 280 10.77 -8.65 11.59
N VAL A 281 10.48 -9.18 10.41
CA VAL A 281 11.50 -9.74 9.48
C VAL A 281 11.73 -8.87 8.26
N ALA A 282 10.98 -7.78 8.14
CA ALA A 282 11.28 -6.74 7.19
C ALA A 282 12.73 -6.37 7.42
N LYS A 283 13.56 -6.52 6.38
CA LYS A 283 14.91 -5.98 6.43
C LYS A 283 14.74 -4.54 6.83
N ALA A 284 15.45 -4.10 7.89
CA ALA A 284 15.51 -2.68 8.21
C ALA A 284 15.74 -2.01 6.87
N ASP A 285 14.78 -1.20 6.42
CA ASP A 285 14.87 -0.60 5.11
C ASP A 285 16.32 -0.11 5.02
N THR A 286 17.06 -0.55 4.01
CA THR A 286 18.02 0.39 3.44
C THR A 286 17.15 1.61 3.28
N VAL A 287 17.28 2.58 4.18
CA VAL A 287 16.57 3.83 4.11
C VAL A 287 17.14 4.42 2.85
N VAL A 288 16.56 4.03 1.72
CA VAL A 288 16.59 4.80 0.51
C VAL A 288 16.05 6.12 1.04
N PRO A 289 16.88 7.17 1.11
CA PRO A 289 16.43 8.47 1.58
C PRO A 289 15.06 8.70 0.94
N PRO A 290 14.03 9.09 1.74
CA PRO A 290 12.64 9.01 1.33
C PRO A 290 12.59 9.47 -0.10
N ILE A 291 12.26 8.54 -1.01
CA ILE A 291 12.35 8.81 -2.45
C ILE A 291 11.66 10.15 -2.60
N VAL A 292 12.42 11.16 -3.05
CA VAL A 292 11.82 12.45 -3.31
C VAL A 292 10.94 12.15 -4.50
N CYS A 293 9.66 11.99 -4.21
CA CYS A 293 8.61 11.74 -5.16
C CYS A 293 8.17 13.15 -5.56
N PRO A 294 8.82 13.81 -6.55
CA PRO A 294 8.47 15.18 -6.92
C PRO A 294 7.00 15.18 -7.28
N ASP A 295 6.23 16.09 -6.70
CA ASP A 295 4.85 16.29 -7.14
C ASP A 295 4.91 16.96 -8.52
N PRO A 296 4.53 16.25 -9.60
CA PRO A 296 4.65 16.79 -10.95
C PRO A 296 3.64 17.92 -11.23
N GLY A 297 2.82 18.30 -10.24
CA GLY A 297 1.78 19.32 -10.37
C GLY A 297 0.48 18.76 -10.97
N GLY A 298 -0.47 19.65 -11.24
CA GLY A 298 -1.82 19.28 -11.74
C GLY A 298 -2.78 18.81 -10.64
N GLY A 299 -4.06 18.74 -11.00
CA GLY A 299 -5.15 18.47 -10.07
C GLY A 299 -5.72 19.75 -9.43
N PRO A 300 -6.51 19.62 -8.36
CA PRO A 300 -7.04 20.76 -7.60
C PRO A 300 -5.92 21.65 -7.05
N ALA A 301 -6.15 22.96 -7.01
CA ALA A 301 -5.18 23.90 -6.46
C ALA A 301 -4.90 23.57 -4.97
N GLY A 302 -3.62 23.47 -4.61
CA GLY A 302 -3.19 23.13 -3.24
C GLY A 302 -3.41 21.67 -2.85
N TYR A 303 -3.70 20.79 -3.82
CA TYR A 303 -3.86 19.36 -3.57
C TYR A 303 -2.59 18.72 -3.00
N VAL A 304 -2.75 17.83 -2.02
CA VAL A 304 -1.66 17.06 -1.41
C VAL A 304 -1.81 15.59 -1.83
N PRO A 305 -0.86 15.01 -2.58
CA PRO A 305 -0.92 13.59 -2.96
C PRO A 305 -1.10 12.64 -1.78
N GLY A 306 -1.94 11.62 -1.97
CA GLY A 306 -2.36 10.67 -0.96
C GLY A 306 -3.54 11.14 -0.10
N THR A 307 -4.01 12.38 -0.28
CA THR A 307 -5.24 12.86 0.37
C THR A 307 -6.42 12.80 -0.58
N GLN A 308 -7.62 12.62 -0.05
CA GLN A 308 -8.84 12.78 -0.83
C GLN A 308 -9.36 14.21 -0.68
N VAL A 309 -9.78 14.83 -1.78
CA VAL A 309 -10.39 16.17 -1.76
C VAL A 309 -11.64 16.23 -2.62
N VAL A 310 -12.42 17.28 -2.39
CA VAL A 310 -13.49 17.69 -3.30
C VAL A 310 -12.90 18.61 -4.35
N TRP A 311 -13.05 18.26 -5.62
CA TRP A 311 -12.69 19.13 -6.73
C TRP A 311 -13.96 19.71 -7.36
N GLN A 312 -14.08 21.04 -7.34
CA GLN A 312 -15.21 21.74 -7.96
C GLN A 312 -14.81 22.35 -9.30
N TYR A 313 -15.52 21.98 -10.35
CA TYR A 313 -15.40 22.56 -11.69
C TYR A 313 -16.69 22.31 -12.49
N ASN A 314 -16.90 23.04 -13.59
CA ASN A 314 -18.14 23.01 -14.37
C ASN A 314 -19.44 23.20 -13.53
N GLY A 315 -19.33 23.89 -12.39
CA GLY A 315 -20.44 24.09 -11.46
C GLY A 315 -20.85 22.85 -10.65
N ARG A 316 -20.00 21.82 -10.59
CA ARG A 316 -20.28 20.52 -9.97
C ARG A 316 -19.15 20.09 -9.04
N SER A 317 -19.49 19.30 -8.04
CA SER A 317 -18.52 18.69 -7.12
C SER A 317 -18.13 17.29 -7.57
N HIS A 318 -16.84 16.98 -7.49
CA HIS A 318 -16.26 15.68 -7.83
C HIS A 318 -15.36 15.21 -6.68
N GLY A 319 -15.26 13.90 -6.48
CA GLY A 319 -14.21 13.33 -5.63
C GLY A 319 -12.92 13.23 -6.42
N TYR A 320 -11.79 13.63 -5.83
CA TYR A 320 -10.47 13.49 -6.45
C TYR A 320 -9.47 12.91 -5.46
N PHE A 321 -8.66 11.98 -5.95
CA PHE A 321 -7.56 11.36 -5.23
C PHE A 321 -6.44 11.05 -6.22
N ARG A 322 -5.19 11.26 -5.81
CA ARG A 322 -3.98 10.88 -6.55
C ARG A 322 -2.94 10.40 -5.55
N ALA A 323 -2.44 9.19 -5.77
CA ALA A 323 -1.36 8.62 -4.99
C ALA A 323 -0.10 9.49 -5.04
N LYS A 324 0.70 9.48 -3.97
CA LYS A 324 2.05 10.05 -4.03
C LYS A 324 2.90 9.16 -4.95
N ARG A 325 3.33 9.72 -6.10
CA ARG A 325 4.04 9.00 -7.16
C ARG A 325 5.55 9.18 -7.06
N CYS A 326 6.28 8.08 -6.99
CA CYS A 326 7.73 8.07 -6.93
C CYS A 326 8.35 7.76 -8.30
N GLU A 327 9.64 8.02 -8.47
CA GLU A 327 10.35 7.67 -9.70
C GLU A 327 10.22 6.15 -9.95
N GLY A 328 9.80 5.79 -11.17
CA GLY A 328 9.53 4.40 -11.56
C GLY A 328 8.09 3.92 -11.35
N ASP A 329 7.24 4.65 -10.63
CA ASP A 329 5.83 4.28 -10.48
C ASP A 329 5.07 4.44 -11.80
N GLU A 330 4.34 3.40 -12.21
CA GLU A 330 3.42 3.41 -13.35
C GLU A 330 2.10 4.07 -12.93
N ARG A 331 1.70 5.14 -13.62
CA ARG A 331 0.48 5.90 -13.28
C ARG A 331 -0.73 5.33 -14.01
N HIS A 332 -1.77 5.00 -13.26
CA HIS A 332 -3.06 4.52 -13.78
C HIS A 332 -4.19 5.46 -13.36
N ILE A 333 -5.18 5.62 -14.24
CA ILE A 333 -6.33 6.49 -14.05
C ILE A 333 -7.60 5.65 -13.94
N LEU A 334 -8.39 5.90 -12.90
CA LEU A 334 -9.72 5.32 -12.70
C LEU A 334 -10.79 6.42 -12.69
N ILE A 335 -11.75 6.34 -13.62
CA ILE A 335 -12.95 7.18 -13.60
C ILE A 335 -14.11 6.40 -13.00
N SER A 336 -14.74 6.94 -11.95
CA SER A 336 -15.78 6.24 -11.18
C SER A 336 -17.11 6.98 -11.23
N PHE A 337 -18.10 6.40 -11.90
CA PHE A 337 -19.50 6.85 -11.87
C PHE A 337 -20.20 6.22 -10.66
N ILE A 338 -20.56 7.07 -9.69
CA ILE A 338 -21.17 6.62 -8.43
C ILE A 338 -22.70 6.44 -8.59
N GLY A 339 -23.35 5.70 -7.69
CA GLY A 339 -24.79 5.43 -7.71
C GLY A 339 -25.68 6.65 -7.53
N ASP A 340 -26.99 6.45 -7.75
CA ASP A 340 -27.99 7.53 -7.87
C ASP A 340 -28.30 8.22 -6.54
N SER A 341 -27.99 7.56 -5.42
CA SER A 341 -28.03 8.11 -4.06
C SER A 341 -26.98 9.20 -3.82
N VAL A 342 -25.93 9.25 -4.64
CA VAL A 342 -24.78 10.14 -4.44
C VAL A 342 -24.89 11.32 -5.39
N THR A 343 -25.41 12.45 -4.91
CA THR A 343 -25.66 13.64 -5.73
C THR A 343 -24.57 14.70 -5.62
N ASP A 344 -23.69 14.62 -4.63
CA ASP A 344 -22.61 15.59 -4.45
C ASP A 344 -21.38 14.99 -3.74
N SER A 345 -20.47 15.86 -3.31
CA SER A 345 -19.23 15.49 -2.65
C SER A 345 -19.32 15.11 -1.18
N THR A 346 -20.47 15.35 -0.55
CA THR A 346 -20.68 15.09 0.87
C THR A 346 -21.04 13.62 1.14
N ASN A 347 -21.58 12.92 0.14
CA ASN A 347 -22.10 11.57 0.29
C ASN A 347 -21.52 10.51 -0.67
N TYR A 348 -20.57 10.86 -1.57
CA TYR A 348 -19.88 9.83 -2.39
C TYR A 348 -19.15 8.79 -1.55
N GLN A 349 -18.88 9.17 -0.31
CA GLN A 349 -18.18 8.42 0.69
C GLN A 349 -18.73 6.99 0.89
N SER A 350 -20.02 6.72 0.69
CA SER A 350 -20.55 5.35 0.86
C SER A 350 -20.24 4.39 -0.30
N GLU A 351 -19.91 4.91 -1.49
CA GLU A 351 -19.91 4.12 -2.73
C GLU A 351 -18.70 4.39 -3.64
N SER A 352 -17.85 5.34 -3.29
CA SER A 352 -16.66 5.67 -4.07
C SER A 352 -15.50 4.74 -3.73
N PRO A 353 -14.70 4.32 -4.74
CA PRO A 353 -13.50 3.52 -4.50
C PRO A 353 -12.63 4.16 -3.41
N GLN A 354 -12.47 5.48 -3.44
CA GLN A 354 -11.57 6.20 -2.54
C GLN A 354 -11.94 6.11 -1.05
N LYS A 355 -13.22 6.04 -0.66
CA LYS A 355 -13.56 5.89 0.77
C LYS A 355 -13.44 4.46 1.25
N LEU A 356 -13.79 3.47 0.43
CA LEU A 356 -13.56 2.07 0.79
C LEU A 356 -12.08 1.79 1.07
N LEU A 357 -11.20 2.58 0.47
CA LEU A 357 -9.76 2.57 0.68
C LEU A 357 -9.31 3.30 1.97
N ASN A 358 -10.16 4.15 2.56
CA ASN A 358 -9.93 4.83 3.84
C ASN A 358 -10.56 4.07 5.04
N ASP A 359 -11.71 3.41 4.85
CA ASP A 359 -12.51 2.83 5.96
C ASP A 359 -12.01 1.46 6.46
N LEU A 360 -11.23 0.72 5.67
CA LEU A 360 -10.74 -0.62 6.05
C LEU A 360 -9.49 -0.62 6.95
N GLY A 361 -8.99 0.55 7.39
CA GLY A 361 -7.87 0.70 8.33
C GLY A 361 -6.65 -0.17 7.98
N PRO A 362 -5.74 0.25 7.08
CA PRO A 362 -5.04 1.53 7.17
C PRO A 362 -4.87 2.24 5.81
N ASN A 363 -4.94 3.58 5.81
CA ASN A 363 -4.21 4.51 4.93
C ASN A 363 -3.70 3.93 3.59
N TRP A 364 -4.58 3.44 2.70
CA TRP A 364 -4.12 3.01 1.38
C TRP A 364 -3.53 4.24 0.68
N ASN A 365 -2.23 4.21 0.44
CA ASN A 365 -1.48 5.35 -0.09
C ASN A 365 -1.73 5.57 -1.59
N GLY A 366 -2.70 4.87 -2.17
CA GLY A 366 -2.99 4.92 -3.59
C GLY A 366 -2.09 4.05 -4.45
N ARG A 367 -1.32 3.12 -3.86
CA ARG A 367 -0.35 2.31 -4.60
C ARG A 367 -0.70 0.82 -4.56
N THR A 368 -0.48 0.13 -5.68
CA THR A 368 -0.64 -1.32 -5.79
C THR A 368 0.64 -1.91 -6.35
N VAL A 369 1.15 -2.97 -5.72
CA VAL A 369 2.35 -3.66 -6.21
C VAL A 369 1.90 -4.79 -7.13
N ARG A 370 2.17 -4.67 -8.44
CA ARG A 370 1.87 -5.72 -9.44
C ARG A 370 2.87 -6.87 -9.35
N ALA A 371 4.14 -6.52 -9.13
CA ALA A 371 5.26 -7.42 -8.89
C ALA A 371 6.36 -6.67 -8.12
N PRO A 372 7.39 -7.33 -7.56
CA PRO A 372 8.50 -6.64 -6.88
C PRO A 372 9.16 -5.59 -7.80
N GLY A 373 9.25 -4.35 -7.32
CA GLY A 373 9.78 -3.21 -8.08
C GLY A 373 8.82 -2.61 -9.11
N ASP A 374 7.61 -3.16 -9.24
CA ASP A 374 6.59 -2.75 -10.19
C ASP A 374 5.36 -2.24 -9.43
N THR A 375 5.38 -0.93 -9.20
CA THR A 375 4.37 -0.25 -8.38
C THR A 375 3.50 0.65 -9.24
N ILE A 376 2.20 0.46 -9.10
CA ILE A 376 1.17 1.27 -9.72
C ILE A 376 0.79 2.38 -8.76
N ALA A 377 0.75 3.62 -9.26
CA ALA A 377 0.20 4.79 -8.57
C ALA A 377 -1.15 5.17 -9.19
N TRP A 378 -2.20 5.18 -8.38
CA TRP A 378 -3.56 5.44 -8.83
C TRP A 378 -3.95 6.91 -8.75
N GLU A 379 -4.64 7.38 -9.78
CA GLU A 379 -5.34 8.67 -9.80
C GLU A 379 -6.81 8.43 -10.14
N ILE A 380 -7.70 8.88 -9.26
CA ILE A 380 -9.10 8.48 -9.25
C ILE A 380 -9.99 9.72 -9.26
N LEU A 381 -10.83 9.83 -10.28
CA LEU A 381 -11.94 10.79 -10.34
C LEU A 381 -13.25 10.09 -10.01
N SER A 382 -13.97 10.58 -9.00
CA SER A 382 -15.33 10.15 -8.69
C SER A 382 -16.36 11.18 -9.11
N ILE A 383 -17.32 10.73 -9.91
CA ILE A 383 -18.35 11.54 -10.53
C ILE A 383 -19.71 11.17 -9.90
N PRO A 384 -20.33 12.07 -9.12
CA PRO A 384 -21.63 11.81 -8.52
C PRO A 384 -22.78 11.96 -9.53
N TYR A 385 -23.96 11.48 -9.16
CA TYR A 385 -25.23 11.65 -9.86
C TYR A 385 -25.78 13.09 -9.74
N ASN A 386 -25.06 14.05 -10.31
CA ASN A 386 -25.43 15.48 -10.25
C ASN A 386 -25.98 16.03 -11.58
N SER A 387 -26.11 15.20 -12.61
CA SER A 387 -26.56 15.60 -13.96
C SER A 387 -27.61 14.64 -14.55
N GLY A 388 -28.25 13.80 -13.74
CA GLY A 388 -29.21 12.83 -14.26
C GLY A 388 -28.55 11.85 -15.23
N TYR A 389 -29.24 11.54 -16.33
CA TYR A 389 -28.66 10.80 -17.47
C TYR A 389 -28.25 11.76 -18.60
N TRP A 390 -27.84 13.01 -18.32
CA TRP A 390 -27.37 13.95 -19.34
C TRP A 390 -25.85 13.81 -19.58
N LEU A 391 -25.49 12.96 -20.54
CA LEU A 391 -24.10 12.55 -20.83
C LEU A 391 -23.17 13.68 -21.28
N PRO A 392 -23.62 14.74 -21.98
CA PRO A 392 -22.76 15.88 -22.30
C PRO A 392 -22.12 16.55 -21.08
N ASN A 393 -22.78 16.55 -19.92
CA ASN A 393 -22.20 17.09 -18.69
C ASN A 393 -21.05 16.22 -18.19
N TYR A 394 -21.25 14.91 -18.09
CA TYR A 394 -20.22 13.97 -17.67
C TYR A 394 -19.02 13.95 -18.63
N ALA A 395 -19.29 14.08 -19.93
CA ALA A 395 -18.25 14.25 -20.94
C ALA A 395 -17.44 15.53 -20.74
N SER A 396 -18.10 16.66 -20.46
CA SER A 396 -17.42 17.92 -20.11
C SER A 396 -16.55 17.76 -18.86
N ASP A 397 -17.00 16.98 -17.88
CA ASP A 397 -16.27 16.79 -16.64
C ASP A 397 -15.00 15.96 -16.83
N ILE A 398 -15.11 14.84 -17.53
CA ILE A 398 -13.96 14.00 -17.88
C ILE A 398 -12.99 14.78 -18.78
N ASN A 399 -13.49 15.57 -19.72
CA ASN A 399 -12.65 16.41 -20.56
C ASN A 399 -11.87 17.46 -19.75
N TYR A 400 -12.54 18.11 -18.79
CA TYR A 400 -11.91 19.06 -17.87
C TYR A 400 -10.85 18.37 -17.01
N PHE A 401 -11.17 17.21 -16.44
CA PHE A 401 -10.23 16.41 -15.65
C PHE A 401 -8.92 16.15 -16.41
N PHE A 402 -8.99 15.55 -17.60
CA PHE A 402 -7.79 15.25 -18.40
C PHE A 402 -7.02 16.50 -18.83
N ALA A 403 -7.68 17.65 -18.98
CA ALA A 403 -7.03 18.90 -19.34
C ALA A 403 -6.31 19.59 -18.16
N ASN A 404 -6.58 19.19 -16.91
CA ASN A 404 -6.10 19.88 -15.70
C ASN A 404 -5.27 18.99 -14.76
N ILE A 405 -5.05 17.72 -15.11
CA ILE A 405 -4.13 16.82 -14.40
C ILE A 405 -2.75 16.81 -15.09
N GLU A 406 -1.76 16.17 -14.45
CA GLU A 406 -0.47 15.90 -15.09
C GLU A 406 -0.71 15.15 -16.42
N ALA A 407 0.01 15.53 -17.48
CA ALA A 407 -0.08 14.87 -18.77
C ALA A 407 0.17 13.37 -18.65
N ILE A 408 -0.58 12.57 -19.41
CA ILE A 408 -0.45 11.12 -19.48
C ILE A 408 -0.55 10.70 -20.94
N ASP A 409 0.18 9.67 -21.32
CA ASP A 409 0.10 9.10 -22.67
C ASP A 409 -1.25 8.42 -22.85
N THR A 410 -2.16 9.10 -23.55
CA THR A 410 -3.50 8.58 -23.86
C THR A 410 -3.51 7.55 -24.98
N THR A 411 -2.37 7.25 -25.60
CA THR A 411 -2.25 6.16 -26.57
C THR A 411 -2.04 4.80 -25.87
N ASP A 412 -1.56 4.81 -24.63
CA ASP A 412 -1.43 3.60 -23.81
C ASP A 412 -2.73 3.32 -23.03
N HIS A 413 -3.69 2.69 -23.72
CA HIS A 413 -5.00 2.39 -23.16
C HIS A 413 -4.95 1.49 -21.90
N SER A 414 -3.85 0.76 -21.67
CA SER A 414 -3.70 -0.13 -20.50
C SER A 414 -3.72 0.61 -19.16
N ARG A 415 -3.52 1.93 -19.18
CA ARG A 415 -3.49 2.80 -17.99
C ARG A 415 -4.84 3.39 -17.60
N PHE A 416 -5.90 3.15 -18.38
CA PHE A 416 -7.18 3.81 -18.20
C PHE A 416 -8.28 2.80 -17.89
N HIS A 417 -8.91 3.03 -16.75
CA HIS A 417 -9.93 2.18 -16.16
C HIS A 417 -11.17 3.03 -15.90
N ILE A 418 -12.34 2.42 -16.02
CA ILE A 418 -13.60 3.07 -15.73
C ILE A 418 -14.52 2.12 -14.97
N VAL A 419 -15.22 2.66 -13.97
CA VAL A 419 -16.15 1.89 -13.15
C VAL A 419 -17.48 2.62 -13.00
N GLY A 420 -18.56 1.84 -12.98
CA GLY A 420 -19.89 2.30 -12.60
C GLY A 420 -20.40 1.50 -11.41
N VAL A 421 -21.10 2.17 -10.51
CA VAL A 421 -21.78 1.57 -9.36
C VAL A 421 -23.27 1.88 -9.42
N SER A 422 -24.12 0.87 -9.27
CA SER A 422 -25.58 1.01 -9.33
C SER A 422 -26.04 1.70 -10.63
N GLY A 423 -26.90 2.73 -10.55
CA GLY A 423 -27.29 3.57 -11.71
C GLY A 423 -26.11 4.27 -12.42
N GLY A 424 -24.96 4.39 -11.74
CA GLY A 424 -23.70 4.84 -12.34
C GLY A 424 -23.19 3.95 -13.47
N VAL A 425 -23.54 2.65 -13.45
CA VAL A 425 -23.25 1.69 -14.53
C VAL A 425 -23.92 2.13 -15.83
N GLY A 426 -25.17 2.61 -15.77
CA GLY A 426 -25.88 3.15 -16.93
C GLY A 426 -25.17 4.35 -17.54
N ARG A 427 -24.80 5.33 -16.72
CA ARG A 427 -24.10 6.56 -17.16
C ARG A 427 -22.71 6.26 -17.72
N MET A 428 -21.96 5.36 -17.08
CA MET A 428 -20.65 4.91 -17.55
C MET A 428 -20.77 4.35 -18.97
N TRP A 429 -21.64 3.38 -19.19
CA TRP A 429 -21.80 2.75 -20.49
C TRP A 429 -22.36 3.72 -21.54
N GLY A 430 -23.31 4.58 -21.17
CA GLY A 430 -23.79 5.67 -22.03
C GLY A 430 -22.66 6.58 -22.52
N TYR A 431 -21.74 6.96 -21.62
CA TYR A 431 -20.55 7.74 -21.98
C TYR A 431 -19.59 6.98 -22.92
N LEU A 432 -19.38 5.68 -22.69
CA LEU A 432 -18.48 4.87 -23.53
C LEU A 432 -19.01 4.71 -24.95
N ILE A 433 -20.32 4.44 -25.10
CA ILE A 433 -20.96 4.24 -26.42
C ILE A 433 -21.32 5.53 -27.14
N ASN A 434 -20.94 6.70 -26.59
CA ASN A 434 -21.26 8.01 -27.15
C ASN A 434 -22.76 8.29 -27.27
N ASP A 435 -23.57 7.80 -26.33
CA ASP A 435 -24.99 8.11 -26.28
C ASP A 435 -25.18 9.63 -26.09
N GLN A 436 -26.25 10.18 -26.67
CA GLN A 436 -26.49 11.63 -26.78
C GLN A 436 -25.39 12.43 -27.49
N SER A 437 -24.52 11.77 -28.28
CA SER A 437 -23.54 12.42 -29.17
C SER A 437 -22.62 13.42 -28.44
N HIS A 438 -22.21 13.13 -27.20
CA HIS A 438 -21.38 14.04 -26.42
C HIS A 438 -19.95 14.21 -26.96
N ASN A 439 -19.48 13.29 -27.82
CA ASN A 439 -18.23 13.38 -28.58
C ASN A 439 -16.97 13.63 -27.72
N SER A 440 -16.92 13.06 -26.52
CA SER A 440 -15.69 13.13 -25.70
C SER A 440 -14.55 12.40 -26.43
N PRO A 441 -13.36 13.00 -26.56
CA PRO A 441 -12.21 12.34 -27.17
C PRO A 441 -11.66 11.21 -26.30
N TYR A 442 -11.96 11.20 -25.00
CA TYR A 442 -11.42 10.22 -24.04
C TYR A 442 -12.26 8.96 -23.93
N ARG A 443 -13.46 8.88 -24.52
CA ARG A 443 -14.37 7.75 -24.32
C ARG A 443 -13.79 6.40 -24.76
N ASN A 444 -12.86 6.39 -25.72
CA ASN A 444 -12.31 5.16 -26.31
C ASN A 444 -11.02 4.65 -25.65
N ILE A 445 -10.44 5.40 -24.70
CA ILE A 445 -9.11 5.08 -24.14
C ILE A 445 -9.16 4.01 -23.03
N PHE A 446 -10.36 3.72 -22.51
CA PHE A 446 -10.54 2.79 -21.40
C PHE A 446 -10.41 1.34 -21.89
N SER A 447 -9.37 0.65 -21.41
CA SER A 447 -9.11 -0.77 -21.71
C SER A 447 -9.88 -1.72 -20.80
N THR A 448 -10.23 -1.26 -19.60
CA THR A 448 -10.98 -2.04 -18.62
C THR A 448 -12.24 -1.31 -18.17
N THR A 449 -13.31 -2.08 -17.96
CA THR A 449 -14.56 -1.59 -17.36
C THR A 449 -14.93 -2.45 -16.17
N ILE A 450 -15.43 -1.83 -15.10
CA ILE A 450 -16.00 -2.52 -13.95
C ILE A 450 -17.45 -2.07 -13.79
N SER A 451 -18.37 -3.02 -13.60
CA SER A 451 -19.80 -2.74 -13.40
C SER A 451 -20.27 -3.39 -12.11
N VAL A 452 -20.62 -2.58 -11.10
CA VAL A 452 -21.03 -3.05 -9.77
C VAL A 452 -22.52 -2.80 -9.58
N ALA A 453 -23.28 -3.85 -9.25
CA ALA A 453 -24.73 -3.81 -9.04
C ALA A 453 -25.49 -3.14 -10.22
N THR A 454 -25.34 -3.72 -11.41
CA THR A 454 -25.79 -3.15 -12.69
C THR A 454 -27.29 -2.81 -12.73
N HIS A 455 -27.62 -1.62 -13.26
CA HIS A 455 -28.98 -1.23 -13.63
C HIS A 455 -29.38 -1.83 -14.99
N TRP A 456 -30.67 -2.10 -15.22
CA TRP A 456 -31.16 -2.53 -16.55
C TRP A 456 -30.80 -1.55 -17.68
N PHE A 457 -30.39 -2.08 -18.84
CA PHE A 457 -30.11 -1.29 -20.03
C PHE A 457 -31.25 -1.36 -21.03
N SER A 458 -31.53 -0.23 -21.68
CA SER A 458 -32.50 -0.16 -22.78
C SER A 458 -31.90 -0.54 -24.14
N SER A 459 -30.57 -0.56 -24.27
CA SER A 459 -29.87 -0.87 -25.53
C SER A 459 -28.59 -1.63 -25.25
N TYR A 460 -28.55 -2.91 -25.63
CA TYR A 460 -27.42 -3.81 -25.41
C TYR A 460 -26.48 -3.90 -26.64
N THR A 461 -27.00 -3.72 -27.86
CA THR A 461 -26.22 -3.85 -29.09
C THR A 461 -24.98 -2.93 -29.13
N PRO A 462 -25.08 -1.61 -28.82
CA PRO A 462 -23.90 -0.74 -28.84
C PRO A 462 -22.84 -1.11 -27.79
N LEU A 463 -23.23 -1.77 -26.69
CA LEU A 463 -22.32 -2.21 -25.64
C LEU A 463 -21.47 -3.38 -26.15
N ALA A 464 -22.10 -4.34 -26.84
CA ALA A 464 -21.41 -5.47 -27.46
C ALA A 464 -20.33 -4.98 -28.43
N ASP A 465 -20.66 -4.03 -29.31
CA ASP A 465 -19.70 -3.47 -30.27
C ASP A 465 -18.52 -2.78 -29.57
N TYR A 466 -18.81 -1.90 -28.59
CA TYR A 466 -17.77 -1.19 -27.84
C TYR A 466 -16.88 -2.13 -27.01
N SER A 467 -17.44 -3.19 -26.43
CA SER A 467 -16.71 -4.11 -25.53
C SER A 467 -15.66 -4.99 -26.23
N THR A 468 -15.67 -5.07 -27.56
CA THR A 468 -14.68 -5.86 -28.29
C THR A 468 -13.24 -5.36 -28.04
N GLY A 469 -12.32 -6.28 -27.72
CA GLY A 469 -10.92 -5.95 -27.45
C GLY A 469 -10.65 -5.30 -26.10
N ARG A 470 -11.63 -5.34 -25.18
CA ARG A 470 -11.53 -4.77 -23.83
C ARG A 470 -11.74 -5.84 -22.77
N ARG A 471 -11.45 -5.46 -21.52
CA ARG A 471 -11.61 -6.31 -20.33
C ARG A 471 -12.76 -5.81 -19.49
N HIS A 472 -13.55 -6.74 -18.97
CA HIS A 472 -14.77 -6.42 -18.25
C HIS A 472 -14.85 -7.21 -16.94
N TRP A 473 -15.19 -6.54 -15.85
CA TRP A 473 -15.55 -7.23 -14.62
C TRP A 473 -16.92 -6.77 -14.14
N VAL A 474 -17.89 -7.68 -14.19
CA VAL A 474 -19.24 -7.45 -13.67
C VAL A 474 -19.35 -8.04 -12.28
N TRP A 475 -19.85 -7.25 -11.33
CA TRP A 475 -19.94 -7.60 -9.91
C TRP A 475 -21.36 -7.35 -9.40
N HIS A 476 -21.91 -8.26 -8.61
CA HIS A 476 -23.17 -8.02 -7.92
C HIS A 476 -23.29 -8.82 -6.62
N GLY A 477 -24.16 -8.36 -5.71
CA GLY A 477 -24.57 -9.14 -4.55
C GLY A 477 -25.50 -10.28 -4.96
N ALA A 478 -25.40 -11.43 -4.30
CA ALA A 478 -26.31 -12.55 -4.53
C ALA A 478 -27.75 -12.26 -4.08
N ASN A 479 -27.90 -11.43 -3.03
CA ASN A 479 -29.16 -11.06 -2.41
C ASN A 479 -29.61 -9.64 -2.79
N ASP A 480 -29.11 -9.11 -3.92
CA ASP A 480 -29.56 -7.82 -4.42
C ASP A 480 -31.04 -7.95 -4.83
N SER A 481 -31.91 -7.28 -4.07
CA SER A 481 -33.36 -7.27 -4.27
C SER A 481 -33.86 -5.96 -4.84
N SER A 482 -32.95 -5.09 -5.31
CA SER A 482 -33.32 -3.85 -5.98
C SER A 482 -34.10 -4.18 -7.26
N GLY A 483 -35.30 -3.60 -7.40
CA GLY A 483 -36.12 -3.80 -8.59
C GLY A 483 -35.45 -3.30 -9.88
N THR A 484 -34.56 -2.32 -9.76
CA THR A 484 -33.83 -1.71 -10.89
C THR A 484 -32.44 -2.30 -11.12
N ASN A 485 -31.86 -2.95 -10.11
CA ASN A 485 -30.50 -3.49 -10.14
C ASN A 485 -30.41 -4.98 -9.72
N PRO A 486 -31.35 -5.86 -10.12
CA PRO A 486 -31.32 -7.24 -9.68
C PRO A 486 -30.07 -7.96 -10.23
N PRO A 487 -29.63 -9.07 -9.62
CA PRO A 487 -28.53 -9.90 -10.13
C PRO A 487 -28.66 -10.22 -11.62
N ALA A 488 -29.89 -10.45 -12.08
CA ALA A 488 -30.22 -10.70 -13.48
C ALA A 488 -29.80 -9.56 -14.43
N ALA A 489 -29.81 -8.29 -13.98
CA ALA A 489 -29.36 -7.16 -14.79
C ALA A 489 -27.83 -7.20 -15.01
N SER A 490 -27.07 -7.52 -13.96
CA SER A 490 -25.62 -7.77 -14.07
C SER A 490 -25.32 -8.98 -14.95
N THR A 491 -26.05 -10.09 -14.78
CA THR A 491 -25.89 -11.27 -15.65
C THR A 491 -26.22 -10.96 -17.11
N ALA A 492 -27.25 -10.15 -17.38
CA ALA A 492 -27.61 -9.73 -18.72
C ALA A 492 -26.53 -8.86 -19.36
N LEU A 493 -25.99 -7.87 -18.62
CA LEU A 493 -24.83 -7.09 -19.08
C LEU A 493 -23.66 -8.01 -19.41
N PHE A 494 -23.28 -8.89 -18.48
CA PHE A 494 -22.19 -9.84 -18.69
C PHE A 494 -22.40 -10.70 -19.95
N GLY A 495 -23.63 -11.16 -20.21
CA GLY A 495 -23.98 -11.95 -21.40
C GLY A 495 -23.71 -11.21 -22.72
N VAL A 496 -23.95 -9.90 -22.73
CA VAL A 496 -23.83 -9.04 -23.93
C VAL A 496 -22.40 -8.58 -24.21
N LEU A 497 -21.57 -8.44 -23.18
CA LEU A 497 -20.19 -7.98 -23.33
C LEU A 497 -19.36 -8.96 -24.15
N ASN A 498 -18.56 -8.46 -25.08
CA ASN A 498 -17.49 -9.16 -25.78
C ASN A 498 -16.15 -8.97 -25.04
N GLY A 499 -15.08 -9.61 -25.52
CA GLY A 499 -13.74 -9.51 -24.92
C GLY A 499 -13.52 -10.41 -23.70
N GLU A 500 -12.45 -10.13 -22.94
CA GLU A 500 -12.19 -10.84 -21.67
C GLU A 500 -13.19 -10.34 -20.63
N LYS A 501 -13.94 -11.24 -20.02
CA LYS A 501 -14.94 -10.86 -19.03
C LYS A 501 -14.97 -11.79 -17.83
N LYS A 502 -15.15 -11.21 -16.64
CA LYS A 502 -15.37 -11.90 -15.37
C LYS A 502 -16.73 -11.50 -14.78
N LEU A 503 -17.39 -12.47 -14.16
CA LEU A 503 -18.60 -12.25 -13.37
C LEU A 503 -18.32 -12.70 -11.93
N THR A 504 -18.45 -11.78 -10.98
CA THR A 504 -18.39 -12.09 -9.55
C THR A 504 -19.75 -11.89 -8.91
N MET A 505 -20.21 -12.92 -8.22
CA MET A 505 -21.38 -12.86 -7.36
C MET A 505 -20.93 -12.93 -5.90
N GLN A 506 -21.14 -11.85 -5.14
CA GLN A 506 -20.81 -11.80 -3.72
C GLN A 506 -21.93 -12.48 -2.91
N ALA A 507 -21.62 -13.64 -2.34
CA ALA A 507 -22.55 -14.37 -1.48
C ALA A 507 -22.96 -13.51 -0.27
N GLY A 508 -24.25 -13.55 0.08
CA GLY A 508 -24.79 -12.85 1.26
C GLY A 508 -25.02 -11.34 1.09
N ALA A 509 -24.38 -10.69 0.11
CA ALA A 509 -24.48 -9.24 -0.07
C ALA A 509 -25.70 -8.83 -0.91
N GLY A 510 -26.27 -7.64 -0.61
CA GLY A 510 -27.40 -7.04 -1.31
C GLY A 510 -27.01 -5.78 -2.09
N HIS A 511 -27.98 -4.90 -2.38
CA HIS A 511 -27.75 -3.58 -2.99
C HIS A 511 -27.19 -2.57 -1.97
N ASN A 512 -25.99 -2.80 -1.46
CA ASN A 512 -25.41 -1.98 -0.39
C ASN A 512 -23.89 -1.87 -0.48
N TYR A 513 -23.32 -1.11 0.46
CA TYR A 513 -21.89 -0.87 0.54
C TYR A 513 -21.05 -2.15 0.65
N VAL A 514 -21.60 -3.27 1.15
CA VAL A 514 -20.86 -4.55 1.25
C VAL A 514 -20.51 -5.10 -0.13
N THR A 515 -21.41 -4.96 -1.11
CA THR A 515 -21.12 -5.39 -2.50
C THR A 515 -20.03 -4.51 -3.13
N VAL A 516 -20.08 -3.20 -2.86
CA VAL A 516 -19.10 -2.24 -3.39
C VAL A 516 -17.74 -2.40 -2.71
N ASP A 517 -17.73 -2.58 -1.39
CA ASP A 517 -16.56 -2.89 -0.56
C ASP A 517 -15.89 -4.16 -1.01
N SER A 518 -16.67 -5.23 -1.22
CA SER A 518 -16.17 -6.50 -1.75
C SER A 518 -15.48 -6.33 -3.12
N CYS A 519 -16.10 -5.58 -4.05
CA CYS A 519 -15.49 -5.28 -5.35
C CYS A 519 -14.19 -4.50 -5.21
N PHE A 520 -14.12 -3.54 -4.28
CA PHE A 520 -12.94 -2.72 -4.03
C PHE A 520 -12.16 -3.12 -2.77
N SER A 521 -12.18 -4.39 -2.37
CA SER A 521 -11.50 -4.90 -1.17
C SER A 521 -10.03 -5.17 -1.43
N LEU A 522 -9.10 -4.57 -0.67
CA LEU A 522 -7.64 -4.76 -0.86
C LEU A 522 -7.15 -6.19 -0.61
N ALA A 523 -8.04 -7.04 -0.09
CA ALA A 523 -7.78 -8.45 0.07
C ALA A 523 -7.46 -9.14 -1.27
N GLY A 524 -6.71 -10.24 -1.18
CA GLY A 524 -6.26 -11.02 -2.33
C GLY A 524 -4.84 -10.67 -2.77
N THR A 525 -4.09 -11.70 -3.15
CA THR A 525 -2.67 -11.63 -3.50
C THR A 525 -2.40 -11.63 -5.00
N ASP A 526 -3.43 -11.83 -5.83
CA ASP A 526 -3.30 -11.94 -7.29
C ASP A 526 -4.55 -11.42 -8.04
N SER A 527 -4.51 -11.44 -9.38
CA SER A 527 -5.60 -10.93 -10.23
C SER A 527 -6.85 -11.81 -10.28
N SER A 528 -6.87 -12.98 -9.64
CA SER A 528 -8.07 -13.81 -9.56
C SER A 528 -9.08 -13.24 -8.57
N ASN A 529 -8.59 -12.62 -7.48
CA ASN A 529 -9.41 -12.11 -6.39
C ASN A 529 -9.13 -10.65 -6.01
N ASN A 530 -8.05 -10.04 -6.54
CA ASN A 530 -7.75 -8.62 -6.35
C ASN A 530 -7.95 -7.83 -7.65
N ARG A 531 -9.06 -7.08 -7.72
CA ARG A 531 -9.38 -6.15 -8.80
C ARG A 531 -8.30 -5.12 -9.17
N TRP A 532 -7.55 -4.55 -8.22
CA TRP A 532 -6.52 -3.56 -8.55
C TRP A 532 -5.39 -4.23 -9.31
N ILE A 533 -4.97 -5.41 -8.87
CA ILE A 533 -3.96 -6.22 -9.56
C ILE A 533 -4.49 -6.67 -10.92
N TRP A 534 -5.75 -7.10 -11.00
CA TRP A 534 -6.36 -7.50 -12.26
C TRP A 534 -6.39 -6.38 -13.30
N MET A 535 -6.76 -5.15 -12.91
CA MET A 535 -6.81 -4.00 -13.82
C MET A 535 -5.46 -3.72 -14.50
N VAL A 536 -4.35 -4.00 -13.80
CA VAL A 536 -3.00 -3.61 -14.23
C VAL A 536 -2.16 -4.77 -14.73
N GLN A 537 -2.62 -6.00 -14.53
CA GLN A 537 -1.95 -7.17 -15.09
C GLN A 537 -2.18 -7.24 -16.61
N PRO A 538 -1.13 -7.52 -17.39
CA PRO A 538 -1.29 -7.83 -18.81
C PRO A 538 -2.22 -9.03 -18.97
N ASP A 539 -3.04 -8.99 -20.02
CA ASP A 539 -3.96 -10.09 -20.33
C ASP A 539 -3.18 -11.40 -20.57
N THR A 540 -3.52 -12.44 -19.81
CA THR A 540 -2.95 -13.80 -19.96
C THR A 540 -3.35 -14.49 -21.26
N SER A 541 -4.45 -14.05 -21.89
CA SER A 541 -5.00 -14.66 -23.10
C SER A 541 -4.29 -14.21 -24.38
N GLY A 542 -3.26 -13.34 -24.28
CA GLY A 542 -2.62 -12.77 -25.45
C GLY A 542 -3.56 -11.91 -26.29
N GLY A 543 -4.75 -11.59 -25.76
CA GLY A 543 -5.62 -10.55 -26.27
C GLY A 543 -4.77 -9.30 -26.35
N SER A 544 -4.44 -8.89 -27.57
CA SER A 544 -3.72 -7.67 -27.84
C SER A 544 -4.43 -6.60 -27.03
N LEU A 545 -3.80 -6.14 -25.93
CA LEU A 545 -4.00 -4.79 -25.47
C LEU A 545 -3.99 -3.95 -26.74
N LEU A 546 -4.91 -3.00 -26.88
CA LEU A 546 -5.01 -2.10 -28.03
C LEU A 546 -3.77 -1.18 -28.15
N LEU A 547 -2.57 -1.72 -27.92
CA LEU A 547 -1.25 -1.23 -28.25
C LEU A 547 -1.08 -1.31 -29.77
N GLY A 548 -1.64 -0.30 -30.43
CA GLY A 548 -1.32 0.07 -31.80
C GLY A 548 -2.18 -0.61 -32.87
N GLY A 549 -2.77 0.19 -33.75
CA GLY A 549 -2.96 -0.29 -35.12
C GLY A 549 -3.99 0.42 -35.96
N GLU A 550 -5.17 0.73 -35.43
CA GLU A 550 -6.14 1.52 -36.16
C GLU A 550 -6.42 2.82 -35.41
N GLN A 551 -5.55 3.77 -35.70
CA GLN A 551 -5.82 5.18 -35.61
C GLN A 551 -7.11 5.46 -36.41
N LEU A 552 -8.29 5.38 -35.75
CA LEU A 552 -9.43 6.18 -36.20
C LEU A 552 -8.89 7.60 -36.23
N ALA A 553 -8.64 8.11 -37.44
CA ALA A 553 -7.97 9.37 -37.70
C ALA A 553 -8.80 10.55 -37.14
N TYR A 554 -8.77 10.72 -35.83
CA TYR A 554 -9.15 11.96 -35.17
C TYR A 554 -7.87 12.70 -34.84
N GLN A 555 -7.20 13.21 -35.89
CA GLN A 555 -6.31 14.35 -35.71
C GLN A 555 -7.16 15.60 -35.48
N LYS A 556 -7.68 15.76 -34.25
CA LYS A 556 -7.93 17.11 -33.78
C LYS A 556 -6.59 17.66 -33.36
N ALA A 557 -6.04 18.54 -34.18
CA ALA A 557 -4.94 19.40 -33.77
C ALA A 557 -5.26 19.91 -32.37
N PHE A 558 -4.39 19.61 -31.41
CA PHE A 558 -4.46 20.22 -30.10
C PHE A 558 -4.35 21.72 -30.36
N VAL A 559 -5.48 22.44 -30.33
CA VAL A 559 -5.46 23.89 -30.43
C VAL A 559 -4.92 24.33 -29.08
N GLU A 560 -3.60 24.41 -28.99
CA GLU A 560 -2.91 25.08 -27.90
C GLU A 560 -3.64 26.42 -27.76
N LYS A 561 -4.35 26.60 -26.64
CA LYS A 561 -5.12 27.81 -26.38
C LYS A 561 -4.08 28.92 -26.24
N LYS A 562 -3.78 29.60 -27.34
CA LYS A 562 -2.74 30.63 -27.39
C LYS A 562 -3.04 31.62 -26.28
N ALA A 563 -2.09 31.76 -25.34
CA ALA A 563 -2.24 32.63 -24.19
C ALA A 563 -2.56 34.08 -24.60
N PHE A 564 -2.15 34.46 -25.82
CA PHE A 564 -2.42 35.74 -26.44
C PHE A 564 -3.10 35.55 -27.79
N SER A 565 -4.11 36.36 -28.07
CA SER A 565 -4.72 36.46 -29.40
C SER A 565 -4.91 37.92 -29.80
N LEU A 566 -5.02 38.17 -31.11
CA LEU A 566 -5.27 39.49 -31.66
C LEU A 566 -6.45 39.50 -32.62
N TYR A 567 -7.26 40.55 -32.59
CA TYR A 567 -8.40 40.73 -33.50
C TYR A 567 -8.89 42.20 -33.57
N PRO A 568 -9.45 42.65 -34.70
CA PRO A 568 -9.51 41.94 -35.97
C PRO A 568 -8.12 41.85 -36.64
N ASN A 569 -7.95 40.87 -37.51
CA ASN A 569 -6.80 40.74 -38.39
C ASN A 569 -7.27 40.12 -39.72
N PRO A 570 -7.28 40.86 -40.85
CA PRO A 570 -6.74 42.21 -41.03
C PRO A 570 -7.44 43.33 -40.23
N THR A 571 -6.80 44.50 -40.12
CA THR A 571 -7.35 45.70 -39.45
C THR A 571 -6.99 47.00 -40.17
N SER A 572 -7.79 48.05 -39.98
CA SER A 572 -7.58 49.40 -40.54
C SER A 572 -7.24 50.47 -39.48
N THR A 573 -7.78 50.36 -38.26
CA THR A 573 -7.65 51.41 -37.23
C THR A 573 -7.04 50.92 -35.93
N TYR A 574 -7.46 49.76 -35.42
CA TYR A 574 -6.98 49.23 -34.14
C TYR A 574 -6.92 47.71 -34.15
N VAL A 575 -6.00 47.13 -33.38
CA VAL A 575 -5.99 45.70 -33.07
C VAL A 575 -6.25 45.52 -31.57
N THR A 576 -7.15 44.61 -31.22
CA THR A 576 -7.42 44.23 -29.83
C THR A 576 -6.51 43.08 -29.45
N LEU A 577 -5.75 43.24 -28.39
CA LEU A 577 -4.95 42.21 -27.75
C LEU A 577 -5.77 41.57 -26.62
N ASN A 578 -5.91 40.25 -26.62
CA ASN A 578 -6.56 39.50 -25.56
C ASN A 578 -5.53 38.76 -24.70
N PHE A 579 -5.57 39.01 -23.39
CA PHE A 579 -4.66 38.51 -22.35
C PHE A 579 -5.35 37.54 -21.37
N GLU A 580 -6.58 37.08 -21.63
CA GLU A 580 -7.39 36.29 -20.69
C GLU A 580 -6.69 35.03 -20.15
N ALA A 581 -5.77 34.46 -20.93
CA ALA A 581 -4.98 33.28 -20.57
C ALA A 581 -3.54 33.60 -20.15
N SER A 582 -3.21 34.88 -19.89
CA SER A 582 -1.87 35.36 -19.54
C SER A 582 -1.77 35.90 -18.10
N PRO A 583 -0.56 35.93 -17.51
CA PRO A 583 -0.31 36.57 -16.22
C PRO A 583 -0.78 38.05 -16.21
N LYS A 584 -1.37 38.49 -15.10
CA LYS A 584 -1.85 39.88 -14.90
C LYS A 584 -0.69 40.85 -14.60
N VAL A 585 0.23 41.01 -15.53
CA VAL A 585 1.42 41.89 -15.44
C VAL A 585 1.34 43.03 -16.45
N ASN A 586 2.23 44.02 -16.30
CA ASN A 586 2.41 45.06 -17.31
C ASN A 586 3.27 44.50 -18.47
N TYR A 587 2.79 44.66 -19.69
CA TYR A 587 3.46 44.27 -20.92
C TYR A 587 3.99 45.50 -21.66
N ARG A 588 5.15 45.34 -22.31
CA ARG A 588 5.64 46.24 -23.36
C ARG A 588 5.22 45.67 -24.71
N VAL A 589 4.42 46.42 -25.46
CA VAL A 589 4.03 46.08 -26.83
C VAL A 589 4.98 46.79 -27.80
N THR A 590 5.57 46.05 -28.74
CA THR A 590 6.43 46.60 -29.79
C THR A 590 5.91 46.12 -31.15
N VAL A 591 5.65 47.03 -32.08
CA VAL A 591 5.29 46.69 -33.46
C VAL A 591 6.50 46.87 -34.37
N LEU A 592 6.83 45.80 -35.09
CA LEU A 592 7.94 45.71 -36.04
C LEU A 592 7.37 45.56 -37.46
N ASP A 593 8.03 46.19 -38.43
CA ASP A 593 7.81 45.86 -39.84
C ASP A 593 8.54 44.55 -40.24
N LEU A 594 8.43 44.15 -41.50
CA LEU A 594 9.07 42.94 -42.01
C LEU A 594 10.61 42.99 -42.03
N ASN A 595 11.20 44.18 -41.94
CA ASN A 595 12.64 44.36 -41.83
C ASN A 595 13.11 44.39 -40.36
N GLY A 596 12.20 44.14 -39.40
CA GLY A 596 12.50 44.21 -37.98
C GLY A 596 12.64 45.64 -37.44
N ARG A 597 12.30 46.67 -38.23
CA ARG A 597 12.33 48.05 -37.77
C ARG A 597 11.14 48.30 -36.84
N ILE A 598 11.41 48.88 -35.68
CA ILE A 598 10.38 49.31 -34.74
C ILE A 598 9.63 50.50 -35.34
N VAL A 599 8.31 50.34 -35.51
CA VAL A 599 7.41 51.39 -36.02
C VAL A 599 6.48 51.96 -34.95
N HIS A 600 6.28 51.23 -33.84
CA HIS A 600 5.47 51.66 -32.71
C HIS A 600 5.89 50.93 -31.42
N ILE A 601 5.81 51.63 -30.27
CA ILE A 601 6.04 51.07 -28.93
C ILE A 601 4.96 51.61 -28.01
N GLU A 602 4.32 50.71 -27.25
CA GLU A 602 3.36 51.05 -26.21
C GLU A 602 3.78 50.39 -24.88
N PRO A 603 4.28 51.16 -23.90
CA PRO A 603 4.67 50.62 -22.60
C PRO A 603 3.47 50.43 -21.67
N ASN A 604 3.63 49.57 -20.65
CA ASN A 604 2.67 49.40 -19.54
C ASN A 604 1.25 48.96 -19.96
N VAL A 605 1.14 48.15 -21.01
CA VAL A 605 -0.12 47.56 -21.47
C VAL A 605 -0.58 46.49 -20.48
N LYS A 606 -1.84 46.55 -20.06
CA LYS A 606 -2.45 45.65 -19.07
C LYS A 606 -3.96 45.50 -19.31
N GLY A 607 -4.54 44.50 -18.66
CA GLY A 607 -5.98 44.21 -18.69
C GLY A 607 -6.31 43.00 -19.58
N PRO A 608 -7.53 42.45 -19.48
CA PRO A 608 -7.94 41.28 -20.26
C PRO A 608 -8.02 41.58 -21.76
N LEU A 609 -8.37 42.82 -22.13
CA LEU A 609 -8.43 43.31 -23.50
C LEU A 609 -7.74 44.68 -23.59
N TYR A 610 -6.91 44.88 -24.61
CA TYR A 610 -6.26 46.17 -24.88
C TYR A 610 -6.38 46.55 -26.35
N LYS A 611 -6.85 47.77 -26.65
CA LYS A 611 -6.95 48.27 -28.03
C LYS A 611 -5.70 49.06 -28.39
N LEU A 612 -4.88 48.52 -29.28
CA LEU A 612 -3.71 49.17 -29.84
C LEU A 612 -4.10 49.94 -31.11
N ASP A 613 -3.88 51.26 -31.13
CA ASP A 613 -4.09 52.10 -32.32
C ASP A 613 -2.99 51.85 -33.35
N VAL A 614 -3.40 51.44 -34.55
CA VAL A 614 -2.51 51.17 -35.69
C VAL A 614 -2.85 52.04 -36.90
N SER A 615 -3.71 53.05 -36.73
CA SER A 615 -4.21 53.92 -37.81
C SER A 615 -3.09 54.66 -38.55
N LYS A 616 -1.99 54.99 -37.86
CA LYS A 616 -0.82 55.69 -38.42
C LYS A 616 0.16 54.79 -39.16
N LEU A 617 -0.03 53.46 -39.10
CA LEU A 617 0.82 52.52 -39.83
C LEU A 617 0.39 52.47 -41.30
N ARG A 618 1.38 52.34 -42.20
CA ARG A 618 1.13 52.11 -43.63
C ARG A 618 0.51 50.73 -43.82
N SER A 619 -0.21 50.53 -44.92
CA SER A 619 -0.74 49.20 -45.27
C SER A 619 0.40 48.19 -45.45
N GLY A 620 0.28 47.01 -44.84
CA GLY A 620 1.35 46.01 -44.83
C GLY A 620 1.22 44.94 -43.73
N LEU A 621 2.17 44.00 -43.71
CA LEU A 621 2.27 42.94 -42.69
C LEU A 621 3.22 43.40 -41.57
N TYR A 622 2.78 43.22 -40.32
CA TYR A 622 3.52 43.63 -39.12
C TYR A 622 3.66 42.47 -38.13
N ILE A 623 4.73 42.53 -37.32
CA ILE A 623 4.97 41.63 -36.18
C ILE A 623 4.77 42.43 -34.89
N LEU A 624 3.86 41.98 -34.04
CA LEU A 624 3.62 42.54 -32.72
C LEU A 624 4.31 41.66 -31.68
N GLN A 625 5.21 42.25 -30.90
CA GLN A 625 5.95 41.61 -29.83
C GLN A 625 5.44 42.08 -28.46
N LEU A 626 5.13 41.13 -27.59
CA LEU A 626 4.73 41.34 -26.19
C LEU A 626 5.87 40.89 -25.28
N GLU A 627 6.26 41.73 -24.34
CA GLU A 627 7.31 41.41 -23.36
C GLU A 627 6.87 41.84 -21.95
N GLY A 628 6.77 40.88 -21.03
CA GLY A 628 6.30 41.12 -19.66
C GLY A 628 6.18 39.83 -18.84
N GLY A 629 6.40 39.91 -17.53
CA GLY A 629 6.29 38.76 -16.62
C GLY A 629 7.19 37.57 -16.96
N GLY A 630 8.38 37.83 -17.52
CA GLY A 630 9.31 36.79 -17.97
C GLY A 630 8.93 36.11 -19.29
N THR A 631 7.84 36.53 -19.93
CA THR A 631 7.37 35.97 -21.20
C THR A 631 7.61 36.92 -22.37
N LYS A 632 7.94 36.35 -23.54
CA LYS A 632 8.10 37.06 -24.80
C LYS A 632 7.28 36.36 -25.87
N VAL A 633 6.30 37.06 -26.45
CA VAL A 633 5.38 36.49 -27.45
C VAL A 633 5.37 37.32 -28.71
N GLN A 634 5.29 36.68 -29.87
CA GLN A 634 5.19 37.34 -31.17
C GLN A 634 3.91 36.92 -31.89
N LEU A 635 3.16 37.91 -32.37
CA LEU A 635 1.94 37.75 -33.14
C LEU A 635 2.09 38.50 -34.47
N LYS A 636 1.38 38.08 -35.51
CA LYS A 636 1.41 38.74 -36.83
C LYS A 636 0.04 39.34 -37.13
N PHE A 637 0.01 40.53 -37.72
CA PHE A 637 -1.23 41.15 -38.20
C PHE A 637 -1.04 41.95 -39.50
N ILE A 638 -2.11 42.09 -40.27
CA ILE A 638 -2.17 42.81 -41.54
C ILE A 638 -2.89 44.14 -41.32
N LYS A 639 -2.22 45.25 -41.66
CA LYS A 639 -2.80 46.59 -41.74
C LYS A 639 -3.27 46.85 -43.18
N GLN A 640 -4.55 47.23 -43.34
CA GLN A 640 -5.14 47.64 -44.62
C GLN A 640 -5.12 49.14 -44.80
#